data_AF-A0A7J2U279-F1
#
_entry.id   AF-A0A7J2U279-F1
#
_cell.length_a   1.000
_cell.length_b   1.000
_cell.length_c   1.000
_cell.angle_alpha   90.00
_cell.angle_beta   90.00
_cell.angle_gamma   90.00
#
_symmetry.space_group_name_H-M   'P 1'
#
loop_
_entity.id
_entity.type
_entity.pdbx_description
1 polymer ?
#
loop_
_entity_poly.entity_id
_entity_poly.type
_entity_poly.pdbx_seq_one_letter_code
_entity_poly.pdbx_strand_id
1 'polypeptide(L)'
;MCLGSGKKRVPGQLYILVSFVPWILYWVLTGFNVVLGVVLALVSSLAIVFIELFRRGLGLIYIATALYFVVASMGVLVFSLNVFIERSGFLSYLALFIIAVTSIAIKQPFTFQVSKRDYPEVYWRDKLFISINNRIAFVWSSIFLINAFIYLFLKPPLSIVLSNAFVGIGIAFSVVYPLKAPARQYYKEFKKFDWRVEVDPKKPRKENECDVIIVGAGIGGLTCGALLSKWGYRVLVLEQHYQVGGFCSSFARRGFVFNSGVEDVSGLWRNGPVTHLLNELGLRKEELFVRNSRRVVFRGRAIDVPNSVDELVELLKEMFPEEKNSIDAFFSEAEKAYEECYKEVSLYGSPLPAELIVRVMGEKKLLDYPKEHPHFYDWMNKTYKQKLDEYFKNEDLKALLCSLLGYIGSGPEKIFAASALTASLSYFIYGGYYPRGGAQNFANTLKKFIEDHGGKVLLMHRVDKILVDNGRAVGVRCRDKVFKAPIVIANANAKNVFLELVGEEHLDKNFVEYIKSLRMSPSAFMVFLGIDMDLSSYPTIIVDLDSEIHITINSNADPSLAPKGKASVTITTHANYHDFPERGTMEYVEKKRKLAEELIQKAEKIIPGLSKHIVVQYAATPKTFERYTSMPEGAIYSFDQSTDTKRPYFKTPVKGLYLVGASTFPGGGIEAVVISGTICANDINNWRHK
;
A
#
# COMPACT_ATOMS: atom_id res chain seq x y z
N MET A 1 -27.11 11.84 7.11
CA MET A 1 -27.20 13.25 6.65
C MET A 1 -26.09 14.09 7.31
N CYS A 2 -25.05 14.43 6.55
CA CYS A 2 -24.14 15.53 6.85
C CYS A 2 -23.74 16.12 5.50
N LEU A 3 -24.64 16.94 4.96
CA LEU A 3 -24.41 17.70 3.73
C LEU A 3 -23.27 18.68 3.96
N GLY A 4 -22.29 18.64 3.06
CA GLY A 4 -21.18 19.55 3.02
C GLY A 4 -21.67 20.99 2.92
N SER A 5 -21.37 21.79 3.94
CA SER A 5 -21.29 23.24 3.77
C SER A 5 -19.92 23.56 3.17
N GLY A 6 -19.89 23.72 1.85
CA GLY A 6 -18.77 24.26 1.09
C GLY A 6 -18.54 25.76 1.38
N LYS A 7 -18.42 26.16 2.66
CA LYS A 7 -17.82 27.46 2.98
C LYS A 7 -16.32 27.30 2.78
N LYS A 8 -15.77 27.96 1.74
CA LYS A 8 -14.32 28.14 1.58
C LYS A 8 -13.76 28.67 2.91
N ARG A 9 -13.18 27.79 3.72
CA ARG A 9 -12.47 28.19 4.94
C ARG A 9 -11.26 29.00 4.50
N VAL A 10 -11.03 30.15 5.14
CA VAL A 10 -9.79 30.91 4.95
C VAL A 10 -8.63 29.95 5.21
N PRO A 11 -7.67 29.80 4.28
CA PRO A 11 -6.52 28.92 4.46
C PRO A 11 -5.84 29.22 5.80
N GLY A 12 -5.40 28.20 6.53
CA GLY A 12 -4.71 28.33 7.80
C GLY A 12 -3.55 29.31 7.72
N GLN A 13 -2.78 29.26 6.64
CA GLN A 13 -1.68 30.22 6.39
C GLN A 13 -2.13 31.69 6.26
N LEU A 14 -3.34 31.97 5.80
CA LEU A 14 -3.93 33.33 5.81
C LEU A 14 -4.57 33.65 7.16
N TYR A 15 -5.08 32.63 7.85
CA TYR A 15 -5.67 32.76 9.16
C TYR A 15 -4.63 33.05 10.26
N ILE A 16 -3.37 32.64 10.09
CA ILE A 16 -2.28 33.04 11.00
C ILE A 16 -2.12 34.56 11.04
N LEU A 17 -2.33 35.27 9.92
CA LEU A 17 -2.23 36.72 9.90
C LEU A 17 -3.27 37.36 10.83
N VAL A 18 -4.46 36.75 10.93
CA VAL A 18 -5.51 37.18 11.86
C VAL A 18 -5.05 37.07 13.31
N SER A 19 -4.35 35.98 13.68
CA SER A 19 -3.83 35.81 15.04
C SER A 19 -2.74 36.83 15.41
N PHE A 20 -2.09 37.43 14.41
CA PHE A 20 -1.06 38.45 14.61
C PHE A 20 -1.59 39.89 14.47
N VAL A 21 -2.85 40.12 14.11
CA VAL A 21 -3.45 41.47 14.00
C VAL A 21 -3.23 42.33 15.27
N PRO A 22 -3.45 41.82 16.50
CA PRO A 22 -3.20 42.62 17.71
C PRO A 22 -1.75 43.09 17.83
N TRP A 23 -0.81 42.23 17.48
CA TRP A 23 0.63 42.53 17.48
C TRP A 23 1.00 43.54 16.40
N ILE A 24 0.45 43.41 15.20
CA ILE A 24 0.68 44.34 14.09
C ILE A 24 0.14 45.73 14.43
N LEU A 25 -1.09 45.82 14.94
CA LEU A 25 -1.70 47.09 15.37
C LEU A 25 -0.85 47.75 16.47
N TYR A 26 -0.40 46.97 17.45
CA TYR A 26 0.47 47.43 18.51
C TYR A 26 1.79 47.99 17.98
N TRP A 27 2.50 47.26 17.12
CA TRP A 27 3.78 47.71 16.55
C TRP A 27 3.65 48.97 15.70
N VAL A 28 2.63 49.04 14.84
CA VAL A 28 2.41 50.19 13.96
C VAL A 28 2.09 51.44 14.78
N LEU A 29 1.15 51.35 15.72
CA LEU A 29 0.64 52.52 16.43
C LEU A 29 1.58 52.99 17.54
N THR A 30 2.23 52.08 18.27
CA THR A 30 3.24 52.47 19.27
C THR A 30 4.52 52.98 18.62
N GLY A 31 4.82 52.61 17.37
CA GLY A 31 5.89 53.21 16.57
C GLY A 31 5.72 54.72 16.34
N PHE A 32 4.48 55.23 16.45
CA PHE A 32 4.18 56.66 16.42
C PHE A 32 3.97 57.26 17.82
N ASN A 33 4.35 56.55 18.89
CA ASN A 33 4.11 56.89 20.30
C ASN A 33 2.62 57.12 20.63
N VAL A 34 1.72 56.45 19.92
CA VAL A 34 0.28 56.61 20.13
C VAL A 34 -0.20 55.60 21.18
N VAL A 35 -0.65 56.10 22.33
CA VAL A 35 -1.21 55.30 23.45
C VAL A 35 -2.40 54.43 23.00
N LEU A 36 -3.18 54.90 22.01
CA LEU A 36 -4.27 54.12 21.41
C LEU A 36 -3.81 52.75 20.85
N GLY A 37 -2.52 52.59 20.53
CA GLY A 37 -1.97 51.33 20.02
C GLY A 37 -2.15 50.15 20.97
N VAL A 38 -1.99 50.37 22.27
CA VAL A 38 -2.13 49.31 23.29
C VAL A 38 -3.61 48.93 23.47
N VAL A 39 -4.50 49.94 23.45
CA VAL A 39 -5.94 49.77 23.61
C VAL A 39 -6.56 49.04 22.41
N LEU A 40 -6.20 49.43 21.18
CA LEU A 40 -6.69 48.77 19.97
C LEU A 40 -6.16 47.33 19.84
N ALA A 41 -4.94 47.07 20.30
CA ALA A 41 -4.41 45.72 20.38
C ALA A 41 -5.16 44.86 21.42
N LEU A 42 -5.50 45.41 22.58
CA LEU A 42 -6.35 44.72 23.56
C LEU A 42 -7.73 44.40 22.99
N VAL A 43 -8.44 45.39 22.43
CA VAL A 43 -9.77 45.21 21.84
C VAL A 43 -9.76 44.15 20.75
N SER A 44 -8.79 44.21 19.83
CA SER A 44 -8.66 43.20 18.77
C SER A 44 -8.31 41.81 19.31
N SER A 45 -7.46 41.70 20.32
CA SER A 45 -7.14 40.41 20.95
C SER A 45 -8.36 39.77 21.64
N LEU A 46 -9.16 40.55 22.36
CA LEU A 46 -10.39 40.09 23.00
C LEU A 46 -11.46 39.69 21.98
N ALA A 47 -11.57 40.46 20.88
CA ALA A 47 -12.47 40.11 19.78
C ALA A 47 -12.09 38.76 19.15
N ILE A 48 -10.79 38.49 18.94
CA ILE A 48 -10.33 37.20 18.41
C ILE A 48 -10.62 36.06 19.40
N VAL A 49 -10.34 36.25 20.69
CA VAL A 49 -10.67 35.26 21.74
C VAL A 49 -12.16 34.95 21.76
N PHE A 50 -13.01 35.98 21.68
CA PHE A 50 -14.45 35.82 21.61
C PHE A 50 -14.88 35.02 20.38
N ILE A 51 -14.38 35.36 19.18
CA ILE A 51 -14.69 34.64 17.94
C ILE A 51 -14.26 33.16 18.02
N GLU A 52 -13.09 32.87 18.59
CA GLU A 52 -12.56 31.51 18.67
C GLU A 52 -13.22 30.67 19.77
N LEU A 53 -13.76 31.31 20.83
CA LEU A 53 -14.64 30.64 21.81
C LEU A 53 -15.89 30.08 21.13
N PHE A 54 -16.56 30.87 20.28
CA PHE A 54 -17.73 30.40 19.52
C PHE A 54 -17.39 29.28 18.52
N ARG A 55 -16.14 29.23 18.06
CA ARG A 55 -15.66 28.23 17.10
C ARG A 55 -15.03 26.99 17.75
N ARG A 56 -15.01 26.90 19.09
CA ARG A 56 -14.32 25.84 19.85
C ARG A 56 -12.85 25.67 19.43
N GLY A 57 -12.20 26.76 19.04
CA GLY A 57 -10.83 26.81 18.52
C GLY A 57 -9.84 27.49 19.46
N LEU A 58 -10.19 27.68 20.74
CA LEU A 58 -9.39 28.47 21.66
C LEU A 58 -8.02 27.83 21.91
N GLY A 59 -7.01 28.64 21.66
CA GLY A 59 -5.62 28.25 21.59
C GLY A 59 -4.73 29.03 22.54
N LEU A 60 -3.60 28.44 22.93
CA LEU A 60 -2.64 29.06 23.86
C LEU A 60 -2.20 30.45 23.37
N ILE A 61 -1.97 30.60 22.07
CA ILE A 61 -1.53 31.87 21.48
C ILE A 61 -2.55 33.00 21.69
N TYR A 62 -3.86 32.72 21.59
CA TYR A 62 -4.89 33.74 21.77
C TYR A 62 -5.02 34.16 23.22
N ILE A 63 -5.01 33.18 24.14
CA ILE A 63 -5.09 33.43 25.59
C ILE A 63 -3.87 34.24 26.05
N ALA A 64 -2.68 33.81 25.65
CA ALA A 64 -1.44 34.48 26.06
C ALA A 64 -1.29 35.88 25.42
N THR A 65 -1.75 36.05 24.17
CA THR A 65 -1.79 37.37 23.52
C THR A 65 -2.75 38.32 24.24
N ALA A 66 -3.96 37.87 24.58
CA ALA A 66 -4.91 38.68 25.33
C ALA A 66 -4.37 39.04 26.72
N LEU A 67 -3.76 38.08 27.42
CA LEU A 67 -3.14 38.31 28.73
C LEU A 67 -2.03 39.37 28.65
N TYR A 68 -1.16 39.29 27.64
CA TYR A 68 -0.11 40.29 27.41
C TYR A 68 -0.72 41.69 27.23
N PHE A 69 -1.74 41.84 26.39
CA PHE A 69 -2.35 43.15 26.14
C PHE A 69 -3.18 43.68 27.31
N VAL A 70 -3.73 42.81 28.17
CA VAL A 70 -4.33 43.22 29.45
C VAL A 70 -3.26 43.83 30.36
N VAL A 71 -2.12 43.13 30.53
CA VAL A 71 -1.01 43.61 31.36
C VAL A 71 -0.42 44.91 30.79
N ALA A 72 -0.20 44.98 29.48
CA ALA A 72 0.32 46.17 28.83
C ALA A 72 -0.65 47.36 28.95
N SER A 73 -1.97 47.14 28.77
CA SER A 73 -2.98 48.19 28.92
C SER A 73 -3.07 48.70 30.35
N MET A 74 -3.05 47.81 31.33
CA MET A 74 -3.01 48.20 32.75
C MET A 74 -1.72 48.97 33.06
N GLY A 75 -0.57 48.49 32.59
CA GLY A 75 0.71 49.14 32.77
C GLY A 75 0.70 50.57 32.25
N VAL A 76 0.22 50.80 31.03
CA VAL A 76 0.19 52.12 30.40
C VAL A 76 -0.90 53.03 30.99
N LEU A 77 -2.13 52.53 31.15
CA LEU A 77 -3.29 53.37 31.50
C LEU A 77 -3.44 53.59 33.01
N VAL A 78 -3.08 52.60 33.83
CA VAL A 78 -3.27 52.65 35.30
C VAL A 78 -1.97 53.05 35.99
N PHE A 79 -0.84 52.49 35.54
CA PHE A 79 0.45 52.68 36.20
C PHE A 79 1.40 53.64 35.46
N SER A 80 0.97 54.24 34.34
CA SER A 80 1.77 55.17 33.53
C SER A 80 3.14 54.62 33.10
N LEU A 81 3.24 53.31 32.90
CA LEU A 81 4.47 52.63 32.49
C LEU A 81 4.69 52.75 30.98
N ASN A 82 5.43 53.78 30.56
CA ASN A 82 5.77 54.02 29.15
C ASN A 82 6.67 52.95 28.52
N VAL A 83 7.21 52.01 29.30
CA VAL A 83 8.06 50.92 28.80
C VAL A 83 7.35 50.05 27.75
N PHE A 84 6.03 49.89 27.87
CA PHE A 84 5.18 49.21 26.88
C PHE A 84 4.90 50.05 25.62
N ILE A 85 5.50 51.23 25.48
CA ILE A 85 5.45 52.03 24.24
C ILE A 85 6.88 52.20 23.74
N GLU A 86 7.78 52.66 24.60
CA GLU A 86 9.18 52.95 24.27
C GLU A 86 10.00 51.69 23.93
N ARG A 87 9.69 50.55 24.57
CA ARG A 87 10.36 49.26 24.36
C ARG A 87 9.43 48.21 23.77
N SER A 88 8.39 48.64 23.03
CA SER A 88 7.35 47.78 22.48
C SER A 88 7.92 46.63 21.63
N GLY A 89 8.94 46.89 20.80
CA GLY A 89 9.62 45.87 20.00
C GLY A 89 10.22 44.73 20.84
N PHE A 90 11.07 45.08 21.83
CA PHE A 90 11.71 44.09 22.71
C PHE A 90 10.68 43.27 23.50
N LEU A 91 9.74 43.95 24.16
CA LEU A 91 8.74 43.30 25.01
C LEU A 91 7.80 42.39 24.21
N SER A 92 7.44 42.77 22.98
CA SER A 92 6.58 41.95 22.12
C SER A 92 7.26 40.68 21.67
N TYR A 93 8.48 40.80 21.15
CA TYR A 93 9.21 39.65 20.64
C TYR A 93 9.61 38.69 21.77
N LEU A 94 9.91 39.21 22.96
CA LEU A 94 10.12 38.38 24.14
C LEU A 94 8.83 37.64 24.57
N ALA A 95 7.68 38.31 24.54
CA ALA A 95 6.40 37.67 24.83
C ALA A 95 6.06 36.57 23.80
N LEU A 96 6.22 36.86 22.50
CA LEU A 96 6.03 35.88 21.43
C LEU A 96 7.00 34.69 21.54
N PHE A 97 8.25 34.92 21.95
CA PHE A 97 9.21 33.85 22.24
C PHE A 97 8.73 32.94 23.37
N ILE A 98 8.29 33.52 24.49
CA ILE A 98 7.76 32.76 25.63
C ILE A 98 6.56 31.92 25.18
N ILE A 99 5.60 32.53 24.47
CA ILE A 99 4.42 31.83 23.92
C ILE A 99 4.86 30.66 23.04
N ALA A 100 5.80 30.87 22.13
CA ALA A 100 6.28 29.84 21.21
C ALA A 100 6.96 28.69 21.98
N VAL A 101 7.86 28.97 22.92
CA VAL A 101 8.55 27.95 23.71
C VAL A 101 7.57 27.18 24.60
N THR A 102 6.66 27.87 25.28
CA THR A 102 5.61 27.22 26.09
C THR A 102 4.74 26.31 25.23
N SER A 103 4.36 26.75 24.02
CA SER A 103 3.56 25.93 23.09
C SER A 103 4.27 24.62 22.69
N ILE A 104 5.59 24.68 22.48
CA ILE A 104 6.41 23.48 22.19
C ILE A 104 6.50 22.59 23.44
N ALA A 105 6.72 23.18 24.62
CA ALA A 105 6.88 22.45 25.88
C ALA A 105 5.62 21.64 26.26
N ILE A 106 4.43 22.18 26.01
CA ILE A 106 3.15 21.46 26.21
C ILE A 106 2.80 20.50 25.06
N LYS A 107 3.71 20.27 24.11
CA LYS A 107 3.52 19.45 22.91
C LYS A 107 2.35 19.88 22.02
N GLN A 108 1.99 21.16 22.04
CA GLN A 108 0.98 21.77 21.18
C GLN A 108 1.54 23.05 20.55
N PRO A 109 2.48 22.93 19.59
CA PRO A 109 3.11 24.10 19.00
C PRO A 109 2.04 25.03 18.40
N PHE A 110 2.18 26.34 18.57
CA PHE A 110 1.14 27.30 18.14
C PHE A 110 0.82 27.20 16.64
N THR A 111 1.79 26.76 15.83
CA THR A 111 1.67 26.50 14.39
C THR A 111 0.69 25.36 14.08
N PHE A 112 0.59 24.36 14.95
CA PHE A 112 -0.27 23.20 14.76
C PHE A 112 -1.76 23.56 14.72
N GLN A 113 -2.21 24.46 15.60
CA GLN A 113 -3.62 24.87 15.63
C GLN A 113 -4.08 25.58 14.35
N VAL A 114 -3.16 26.31 13.73
CA VAL A 114 -3.39 26.97 12.45
C VAL A 114 -3.42 25.94 11.32
N SER A 115 -2.42 25.05 11.29
CA SER A 115 -2.33 23.98 10.28
C SER A 115 -3.54 23.05 10.31
N LYS A 116 -4.16 22.77 11.47
CA LYS A 116 -5.40 21.97 11.57
C LYS A 116 -6.54 22.44 10.66
N ARG A 117 -6.57 23.71 10.27
CA ARG A 117 -7.61 24.27 9.40
C ARG A 117 -7.49 23.79 7.95
N ASP A 118 -6.28 23.43 7.53
CA ASP A 118 -5.96 23.06 6.16
C ASP A 118 -5.94 21.54 5.91
N TYR A 119 -5.90 20.74 6.98
CA TYR A 119 -5.78 19.28 6.92
C TYR A 119 -6.92 18.56 7.66
N PRO A 120 -7.40 17.40 7.16
CA PRO A 120 -8.40 16.58 7.83
C PRO A 120 -7.95 16.14 9.25
N GLU A 121 -8.92 15.85 10.12
CA GLU A 121 -8.65 15.46 11.52
C GLU A 121 -7.75 14.23 11.66
N VAL A 122 -7.82 13.29 10.71
CA VAL A 122 -6.98 12.08 10.68
C VAL A 122 -5.48 12.44 10.68
N TYR A 123 -5.11 13.58 10.09
CA TYR A 123 -3.73 14.04 9.98
C TYR A 123 -3.21 14.71 11.25
N TRP A 124 -4.10 15.14 12.16
CA TRP A 124 -3.69 15.90 13.35
C TRP A 124 -2.86 15.06 14.33
N ARG A 125 -2.92 13.73 14.22
CA ARG A 125 -2.17 12.80 15.08
C ARG A 125 -0.95 12.21 14.38
N ASP A 126 -0.72 12.57 13.12
CA ASP A 126 0.40 12.05 12.34
C ASP A 126 1.75 12.53 12.90
N LYS A 127 2.69 11.60 13.06
CA LYS A 127 4.00 11.88 13.66
C LYS A 127 4.80 12.88 12.82
N LEU A 128 4.73 12.77 11.50
CA LEU A 128 5.44 13.65 10.58
C LEU A 128 4.78 15.04 10.55
N PHE A 129 3.45 15.13 10.58
CA PHE A 129 2.75 16.40 10.73
C PHE A 129 3.11 17.12 12.03
N ILE A 130 3.10 16.42 13.16
CA ILE A 130 3.49 16.98 14.46
C ILE A 130 4.96 17.41 14.45
N SER A 131 5.86 16.59 13.90
CA SER A 131 7.28 16.90 13.78
C SER A 131 7.56 18.14 12.93
N ILE A 132 6.83 18.30 11.81
CA ILE A 132 6.93 19.49 10.95
C ILE A 132 6.48 20.73 11.72
N ASN A 133 5.31 20.70 12.37
CA ASN A 133 4.81 21.85 13.12
C ASN A 133 5.74 22.22 14.28
N ASN A 134 6.29 21.25 14.99
CA ASN A 134 7.28 21.47 16.05
C ASN A 134 8.53 22.18 15.52
N ARG A 135 9.07 21.74 14.37
CA ARG A 135 10.25 22.37 13.77
C ARG A 135 9.97 23.81 13.31
N ILE A 136 8.80 24.07 12.73
CA ILE A 136 8.41 25.43 12.34
C ILE A 136 8.28 26.32 13.58
N ALA A 137 7.63 25.83 14.65
CA ALA A 137 7.50 26.58 15.89
C ALA A 137 8.86 26.87 16.55
N PHE A 138 9.81 25.93 16.48
CA PHE A 138 11.18 26.11 16.98
C PHE A 138 11.96 27.18 16.19
N VAL A 139 11.79 27.23 14.86
CA VAL A 139 12.38 28.30 14.04
C VAL A 139 11.78 29.65 14.42
N TRP A 140 10.46 29.73 14.61
CA TRP A 140 9.81 30.97 15.05
C TRP A 140 10.23 31.39 16.46
N SER A 141 10.37 30.48 17.42
CA SER A 141 10.89 30.84 18.75
C SER A 141 12.30 31.44 18.65
N SER A 142 13.16 30.86 17.83
CA SER A 142 14.51 31.39 17.58
C SER A 142 14.46 32.79 16.95
N ILE A 143 13.61 33.00 15.94
CA ILE A 143 13.41 34.30 15.29
C ILE A 143 12.88 35.35 16.29
N PHE A 144 11.91 34.99 17.12
CA PHE A 144 11.37 35.90 18.14
C PHE A 144 12.44 36.27 19.17
N LEU A 145 13.26 35.33 19.62
CA LEU A 145 14.36 35.62 20.54
C LEU A 145 15.42 36.54 19.90
N ILE A 146 15.82 36.25 18.66
CA ILE A 146 16.77 37.08 17.90
C ILE A 146 16.22 38.50 17.73
N ASN A 147 14.94 38.64 17.37
CA ASN A 147 14.32 39.96 17.23
C ASN A 147 14.22 40.70 18.57
N ALA A 148 13.96 40.02 19.68
CA ALA A 148 14.01 40.66 20.99
C ALA A 148 15.41 41.26 21.23
N PHE A 149 16.48 40.52 20.99
CA PHE A 149 17.85 41.04 21.12
C PHE A 149 18.19 42.17 20.13
N ILE A 150 17.71 42.08 18.89
CA ILE A 150 17.85 43.16 17.90
C ILE A 150 17.25 44.47 18.42
N TYR A 151 16.02 44.44 18.96
CA TYR A 151 15.37 45.62 19.52
C TYR A 151 15.94 46.06 20.87
N LEU A 152 16.66 45.17 21.58
CA LEU A 152 17.37 45.51 22.81
C LEU A 152 18.67 46.29 22.53
N PHE A 153 19.42 45.88 21.50
CA PHE A 153 20.77 46.38 21.25
C PHE A 153 20.92 47.31 20.03
N LEU A 154 20.02 47.27 19.06
CA LEU A 154 20.09 48.08 17.83
C LEU A 154 19.00 49.16 17.78
N LYS A 155 19.34 50.31 17.20
CA LYS A 155 18.41 51.43 17.00
C LYS A 155 17.80 51.41 15.58
N PRO A 156 16.60 52.00 15.38
CA PRO A 156 16.04 52.23 14.04
C PRO A 156 16.98 53.11 13.18
N PRO A 157 17.03 52.90 11.85
CA PRO A 157 16.22 51.97 11.06
C PRO A 157 16.76 50.53 11.02
N LEU A 158 18.00 50.29 11.47
CA LEU A 158 18.68 48.99 11.33
C LEU A 158 17.93 47.85 12.03
N SER A 159 17.39 48.09 13.23
CA SER A 159 16.59 47.09 13.96
C SER A 159 15.35 46.65 13.19
N ILE A 160 14.66 47.58 12.51
CA ILE A 160 13.45 47.30 11.72
C ILE A 160 13.81 46.47 10.49
N VAL A 161 14.86 46.85 9.77
CA VAL A 161 15.30 46.15 8.55
C VAL A 161 15.69 44.70 8.87
N LEU A 162 16.55 44.49 9.88
CA LEU A 162 16.99 43.15 10.26
C LEU A 162 15.82 42.31 10.80
N SER A 163 14.95 42.88 11.63
CA SER A 163 13.78 42.17 12.15
C SER A 163 12.86 41.70 11.02
N ASN A 164 12.55 42.58 10.07
CA ASN A 164 11.71 42.24 8.92
C ASN A 164 12.37 41.18 8.02
N ALA A 165 13.70 41.22 7.87
CA ALA A 165 14.43 40.19 7.14
C ALA A 165 14.30 38.82 7.81
N PHE A 166 14.48 38.72 9.13
CA PHE A 166 14.30 37.47 9.88
C PHE A 166 12.85 36.97 9.85
N VAL A 167 11.87 37.85 9.99
CA VAL A 167 10.44 37.49 9.84
C VAL A 167 10.17 36.98 8.43
N GLY A 168 10.70 37.64 7.40
CA GLY A 168 10.61 37.19 6.01
C GLY A 168 11.20 35.79 5.80
N ILE A 169 12.36 35.51 6.39
CA ILE A 169 12.98 34.17 6.40
C ILE A 169 12.08 33.15 7.10
N GLY A 170 11.48 33.50 8.24
CA GLY A 170 10.54 32.65 8.97
C GLY A 170 9.29 32.30 8.16
N ILE A 171 8.72 33.28 7.46
CA ILE A 171 7.58 33.07 6.55
C ILE A 171 8.00 32.15 5.40
N ALA A 172 9.11 32.44 4.72
CA ALA A 172 9.61 31.62 3.61
C ALA A 172 9.88 30.17 4.07
N PHE A 173 10.48 29.99 5.25
CA PHE A 173 10.70 28.67 5.86
C PHE A 173 9.37 27.94 6.12
N SER A 174 8.38 28.63 6.69
CA SER A 174 7.06 28.07 7.00
C SER A 174 6.29 27.63 5.75
N VAL A 175 6.56 28.22 4.59
CA VAL A 175 5.97 27.84 3.30
C VAL A 175 6.75 26.69 2.65
N VAL A 176 8.08 26.75 2.62
CA VAL A 176 8.92 25.81 1.86
C VAL A 176 9.18 24.51 2.62
N TYR A 177 9.40 24.59 3.94
CA TYR A 177 9.81 23.44 4.75
C TYR A 177 8.77 22.30 4.77
N PRO A 178 7.46 22.54 4.96
CA PRO A 178 6.45 21.48 4.94
C PRO A 178 6.35 20.74 3.60
N LEU A 179 6.64 21.43 2.48
CA LEU A 179 6.61 20.83 1.14
C LEU A 179 7.81 19.90 0.92
N LYS A 180 9.01 20.37 1.30
CA LYS A 180 10.26 19.65 1.01
C LYS A 180 10.62 18.58 2.05
N ALA A 181 10.27 18.77 3.32
CA ALA A 181 10.72 17.87 4.38
C ALA A 181 10.19 16.43 4.25
N PRO A 182 8.88 16.19 4.02
CA PRO A 182 8.35 14.84 3.82
C PRO A 182 8.98 14.20 2.58
N ALA A 183 8.95 14.90 1.44
CA ALA A 183 9.51 14.41 0.20
C ALA A 183 11.00 14.06 0.33
N ARG A 184 11.79 14.86 1.04
CA ARG A 184 13.22 14.59 1.25
C ARG A 184 13.46 13.38 2.15
N GLN A 185 12.58 13.10 3.11
CA GLN A 185 12.66 11.90 3.95
C GLN A 185 12.45 10.64 3.11
N TYR A 186 11.39 10.58 2.31
CA TYR A 186 11.14 9.48 1.38
C TYR A 186 12.23 9.41 0.30
N TYR A 187 12.63 10.53 -0.30
CA TYR A 187 13.64 10.52 -1.35
C TYR A 187 15.03 10.08 -0.84
N LYS A 188 15.43 10.42 0.39
CA LYS A 188 16.79 10.10 0.91
C LYS A 188 17.05 8.60 0.97
N GLU A 189 16.08 7.80 1.39
CA GLU A 189 16.25 6.34 1.48
C GLU A 189 16.32 5.67 0.10
N PHE A 190 15.64 6.23 -0.89
CA PHE A 190 15.48 5.62 -2.21
C PHE A 190 16.32 6.29 -3.32
N LYS A 191 16.99 7.41 -3.02
CA LYS A 191 17.92 8.08 -3.95
C LYS A 191 19.02 7.15 -4.44
N LYS A 192 19.47 6.21 -3.59
CA LYS A 192 20.43 5.17 -3.99
C LYS A 192 19.93 4.26 -5.12
N PHE A 193 18.61 4.18 -5.30
CA PHE A 193 17.94 3.39 -6.34
C PHE A 193 17.43 4.26 -7.50
N ASP A 194 17.71 5.57 -7.51
CA ASP A 194 17.30 6.49 -8.58
C ASP A 194 18.29 6.48 -9.77
N TRP A 195 18.67 5.28 -10.22
CA TRP A 195 19.43 5.08 -11.45
C TRP A 195 18.50 4.90 -12.65
N ARG A 196 18.98 5.16 -13.86
CA ARG A 196 18.23 4.87 -15.09
C ARG A 196 19.10 4.11 -16.07
N VAL A 197 18.46 3.34 -16.92
CA VAL A 197 19.10 2.66 -18.04
C VAL A 197 18.42 3.13 -19.31
N GLU A 198 19.14 3.87 -20.14
CA GLU A 198 18.62 4.31 -21.43
C GLU A 198 18.70 3.17 -22.43
N VAL A 199 17.56 2.84 -23.01
CA VAL A 199 17.44 1.85 -24.07
C VAL A 199 16.64 2.48 -25.20
N ASP A 200 17.18 2.41 -26.41
CA ASP A 200 16.47 2.73 -27.65
C ASP A 200 15.91 1.42 -28.23
N PRO A 201 14.59 1.17 -28.14
CA PRO A 201 13.97 -0.06 -28.66
C PRO A 201 14.14 -0.24 -30.18
N LYS A 202 14.38 0.86 -30.91
CA LYS A 202 14.56 0.81 -32.37
C LYS A 202 15.95 0.34 -32.78
N LYS A 203 16.93 0.39 -31.87
CA LYS A 203 18.31 0.02 -32.19
C LYS A 203 18.41 -1.48 -32.52
N PRO A 204 19.08 -1.87 -33.64
CA PRO A 204 19.31 -3.27 -33.95
C PRO A 204 20.16 -3.95 -32.85
N ARG A 205 19.74 -5.15 -32.44
CA ARG A 205 20.45 -6.03 -31.50
C ARG A 205 21.00 -7.23 -32.24
N LYS A 206 22.16 -7.72 -31.81
CA LYS A 206 22.75 -8.96 -32.32
C LYS A 206 21.96 -10.18 -31.83
N GLU A 207 22.32 -11.35 -32.35
CA GLU A 207 21.80 -12.62 -31.84
C GLU A 207 22.11 -12.78 -30.34
N ASN A 208 21.12 -13.19 -29.55
CA ASN A 208 21.17 -13.28 -28.07
C ASN A 208 21.36 -11.95 -27.31
N GLU A 209 21.23 -10.81 -27.99
CA GLU A 209 21.09 -9.49 -27.37
C GLU A 209 19.63 -9.03 -27.40
N CYS A 210 19.15 -8.49 -26.29
CA CYS A 210 17.84 -7.88 -26.21
C CYS A 210 17.87 -6.61 -25.34
N ASP A 211 16.75 -5.91 -25.29
CA ASP A 211 16.61 -4.70 -24.50
C ASP A 211 16.38 -5.04 -23.03
N VAL A 212 15.58 -6.07 -22.79
CA VAL A 212 15.12 -6.50 -21.47
C VAL A 212 15.13 -8.03 -21.39
N ILE A 213 15.71 -8.58 -20.33
CA ILE A 213 15.58 -9.99 -19.95
C ILE A 213 14.70 -10.09 -18.72
N ILE A 214 13.71 -10.98 -18.74
CA ILE A 214 12.85 -11.30 -17.60
C ILE A 214 13.18 -12.70 -17.10
N VAL A 215 13.59 -12.81 -15.85
CA VAL A 215 13.90 -14.07 -15.17
C VAL A 215 12.67 -14.55 -14.41
N GLY A 216 11.99 -15.55 -14.97
CA GLY A 216 10.78 -16.16 -14.43
C GLY A 216 9.48 -15.64 -15.07
N ALA A 217 8.64 -16.57 -15.54
CA ALA A 217 7.39 -16.29 -16.25
C ALA A 217 6.15 -16.39 -15.34
N GLY A 218 6.25 -15.95 -14.09
CA GLY A 218 5.07 -15.65 -13.26
C GLY A 218 4.33 -14.39 -13.74
N ILE A 219 3.13 -14.15 -13.23
CA ILE A 219 2.24 -13.07 -13.70
C ILE A 219 2.87 -11.66 -13.65
N GLY A 220 3.67 -11.32 -12.63
CA GLY A 220 4.35 -10.02 -12.57
C GLY A 220 5.33 -9.80 -13.74
N GLY A 221 6.18 -10.79 -14.02
CA GLY A 221 7.09 -10.80 -15.16
C GLY A 221 6.38 -10.81 -16.51
N LEU A 222 5.32 -11.62 -16.65
CA LEU A 222 4.51 -11.65 -17.88
C LEU A 222 3.76 -10.33 -18.12
N THR A 223 3.23 -9.70 -17.08
CA THR A 223 2.59 -8.38 -17.16
C THR A 223 3.59 -7.33 -17.65
N CYS A 224 4.76 -7.27 -17.01
CA CYS A 224 5.81 -6.34 -17.39
C CYS A 224 6.28 -6.59 -18.84
N GLY A 225 6.51 -7.85 -19.19
CA GLY A 225 6.90 -8.25 -20.54
C GLY A 225 5.88 -7.90 -21.60
N ALA A 226 4.58 -8.09 -21.33
CA ALA A 226 3.50 -7.76 -22.27
C ALA A 226 3.45 -6.25 -22.55
N LEU A 227 3.50 -5.42 -21.51
CA LEU A 227 3.51 -3.96 -21.65
C LEU A 227 4.75 -3.45 -22.39
N LEU A 228 5.95 -3.94 -22.02
CA LEU A 228 7.19 -3.55 -22.69
C LEU A 228 7.22 -4.00 -24.16
N SER A 229 6.72 -5.20 -24.48
CA SER A 229 6.61 -5.68 -25.86
C SER A 229 5.63 -4.83 -26.67
N LYS A 230 4.47 -4.46 -26.08
CA LYS A 230 3.52 -3.50 -26.68
C LYS A 230 4.18 -2.17 -27.03
N TRP A 231 5.12 -1.71 -26.21
CA TRP A 231 5.87 -0.46 -26.45
C TRP A 231 7.11 -0.63 -27.34
N GLY A 232 7.32 -1.82 -27.91
CA GLY A 232 8.33 -2.09 -28.93
C GLY A 232 9.70 -2.52 -28.37
N TYR A 233 9.83 -2.75 -27.07
CA TYR A 233 11.06 -3.29 -26.49
C TYR A 233 11.27 -4.75 -26.92
N ARG A 234 12.51 -5.13 -27.21
CA ARG A 234 12.87 -6.54 -27.43
C ARG A 234 12.96 -7.24 -26.07
N VAL A 235 11.90 -7.94 -25.71
CA VAL A 235 11.78 -8.67 -24.45
C VAL A 235 12.15 -10.14 -24.63
N LEU A 236 12.98 -10.67 -23.74
CA LEU A 236 13.24 -12.10 -23.61
C LEU A 236 12.83 -12.59 -22.22
N VAL A 237 11.82 -13.44 -22.14
CA VAL A 237 11.43 -14.12 -20.90
C VAL A 237 12.07 -15.49 -20.85
N LEU A 238 12.74 -15.81 -19.74
CA LEU A 238 13.35 -17.11 -19.48
C LEU A 238 12.64 -17.78 -18.30
N GLU A 239 12.09 -18.97 -18.55
CA GLU A 239 11.33 -19.75 -17.58
C GLU A 239 12.01 -21.11 -17.38
N GLN A 240 12.22 -21.49 -16.12
CA GLN A 240 12.84 -22.77 -15.77
C GLN A 240 11.93 -23.98 -16.02
N HIS A 241 10.62 -23.78 -15.93
CA HIS A 241 9.62 -24.82 -16.05
C HIS A 241 9.20 -25.03 -17.53
N TYR A 242 8.47 -26.12 -17.80
CA TYR A 242 7.98 -26.42 -19.15
C TYR A 242 6.69 -25.64 -19.53
N GLN A 243 6.17 -24.80 -18.62
CA GLN A 243 5.01 -23.94 -18.84
C GLN A 243 5.20 -22.63 -18.04
N VAL A 244 4.57 -21.56 -18.52
CA VAL A 244 4.54 -20.26 -17.82
C VAL A 244 3.51 -20.25 -16.69
N GLY A 245 3.54 -19.22 -15.85
CA GLY A 245 2.48 -18.88 -14.89
C GLY A 245 2.88 -18.95 -13.42
N GLY A 246 3.91 -19.73 -13.07
CA GLY A 246 4.29 -19.94 -11.66
C GLY A 246 3.11 -20.51 -10.86
N PHE A 247 2.71 -19.85 -9.76
CA PHE A 247 1.52 -20.22 -8.99
C PHE A 247 0.20 -20.03 -9.78
N CYS A 248 0.18 -19.18 -10.81
CA CYS A 248 -0.95 -19.02 -11.73
C CYS A 248 -0.83 -20.03 -12.89
N SER A 249 -0.88 -21.30 -12.53
CA SER A 249 -0.77 -22.40 -13.49
C SER A 249 -1.77 -23.50 -13.17
N SER A 250 -2.06 -24.34 -14.16
CA SER A 250 -2.95 -25.48 -14.03
C SER A 250 -2.27 -26.74 -14.54
N PHE A 251 -2.74 -27.90 -14.09
CA PHE A 251 -2.33 -29.19 -14.61
C PHE A 251 -3.54 -30.10 -14.86
N ALA A 252 -3.45 -30.94 -15.89
CA ALA A 252 -4.51 -31.85 -16.27
C ALA A 252 -4.14 -33.31 -15.95
N ARG A 253 -5.07 -34.09 -15.41
CA ARG A 253 -4.93 -35.52 -15.13
C ARG A 253 -6.24 -36.26 -15.37
N ARG A 254 -6.19 -37.30 -16.22
CA ARG A 254 -7.34 -38.18 -16.51
C ARG A 254 -8.64 -37.42 -16.84
N GLY A 255 -8.53 -36.34 -17.62
CA GLY A 255 -9.67 -35.51 -18.04
C GLY A 255 -10.10 -34.42 -17.05
N PHE A 256 -9.46 -34.29 -15.88
CA PHE A 256 -9.71 -33.22 -14.91
C PHE A 256 -8.60 -32.18 -14.95
N VAL A 257 -8.95 -30.90 -14.79
CA VAL A 257 -8.02 -29.78 -14.72
C VAL A 257 -8.08 -29.17 -13.32
N PHE A 258 -6.90 -28.93 -12.74
CA PHE A 258 -6.74 -28.36 -11.40
C PHE A 258 -5.83 -27.14 -11.46
N ASN A 259 -6.15 -26.09 -10.70
CA ASN A 259 -5.26 -24.96 -10.50
C ASN A 259 -4.22 -25.28 -9.43
N SER A 260 -2.97 -24.87 -9.65
CA SER A 260 -1.86 -25.15 -8.74
C SER A 260 -1.73 -24.15 -7.59
N GLY A 261 -2.57 -23.10 -7.55
CA GLY A 261 -2.56 -22.11 -6.48
C GLY A 261 -3.61 -21.00 -6.61
N VAL A 262 -3.90 -20.51 -7.82
CA VAL A 262 -4.88 -19.41 -8.01
C VAL A 262 -6.31 -19.96 -8.06
N GLU A 263 -7.12 -19.60 -7.07
CA GLU A 263 -8.53 -19.98 -6.99
C GLU A 263 -9.47 -18.75 -7.04
N ASP A 264 -8.94 -17.56 -6.73
CA ASP A 264 -9.70 -16.32 -6.69
C ASP A 264 -8.84 -15.12 -7.08
N VAL A 265 -9.40 -14.18 -7.83
CA VAL A 265 -8.70 -13.01 -8.39
C VAL A 265 -9.53 -11.73 -8.17
N SER A 266 -8.95 -10.77 -7.47
CA SER A 266 -9.46 -9.40 -7.31
C SER A 266 -8.95 -8.44 -8.40
N GLY A 267 -9.37 -7.17 -8.35
CA GLY A 267 -8.91 -6.13 -9.28
C GLY A 267 -9.59 -6.12 -10.66
N LEU A 268 -10.71 -6.85 -10.80
CA LEU A 268 -11.49 -7.01 -12.04
C LEU A 268 -12.78 -6.16 -12.11
N TRP A 269 -12.89 -5.19 -11.19
CA TRP A 269 -13.91 -4.14 -11.20
C TRP A 269 -13.50 -2.99 -12.14
N ARG A 270 -14.38 -2.00 -12.33
CA ARG A 270 -14.23 -0.98 -13.38
C ARG A 270 -12.90 -0.22 -13.34
N ASN A 271 -12.40 0.18 -12.15
CA ASN A 271 -11.12 0.87 -12.01
C ASN A 271 -10.03 -0.04 -11.40
N GLY A 272 -10.23 -1.35 -11.44
CA GLY A 272 -9.26 -2.30 -10.91
C GLY A 272 -8.03 -2.43 -11.81
N PRO A 273 -6.84 -2.70 -11.25
CA PRO A 273 -5.59 -2.75 -12.00
C PRO A 273 -5.51 -3.93 -12.97
N VAL A 274 -6.20 -5.05 -12.69
CA VAL A 274 -6.29 -6.17 -13.63
C VAL A 274 -7.17 -5.78 -14.82
N THR A 275 -8.33 -5.16 -14.59
CA THR A 275 -9.17 -4.60 -15.66
C THR A 275 -8.39 -3.60 -16.51
N HIS A 276 -7.63 -2.70 -15.88
CA HIS A 276 -6.81 -1.73 -16.59
C HIS A 276 -5.77 -2.42 -17.49
N LEU A 277 -5.05 -3.42 -16.97
CA LEU A 277 -4.11 -4.21 -17.78
C LEU A 277 -4.82 -4.86 -18.97
N LEU A 278 -5.96 -5.52 -18.77
CA LEU A 278 -6.68 -6.17 -19.86
C LEU A 278 -7.08 -5.17 -20.95
N ASN A 279 -7.62 -4.01 -20.56
CA ASN A 279 -7.96 -2.94 -21.49
C ASN A 279 -6.73 -2.42 -22.25
N GLU A 280 -5.61 -2.23 -21.56
CA GLU A 280 -4.34 -1.86 -22.19
C GLU A 280 -3.90 -2.91 -23.22
N LEU A 281 -4.09 -4.19 -22.94
CA LEU A 281 -3.72 -5.26 -23.87
C LEU A 281 -4.82 -5.55 -24.92
N GLY A 282 -5.94 -4.83 -24.92
CA GLY A 282 -7.07 -5.09 -25.82
C GLY A 282 -7.77 -6.44 -25.56
N LEU A 283 -7.64 -6.97 -24.35
CA LEU A 283 -8.23 -8.23 -23.92
C LEU A 283 -9.56 -8.00 -23.20
N ARG A 284 -10.54 -8.87 -23.42
CA ARG A 284 -11.85 -8.76 -22.76
C ARG A 284 -11.89 -9.57 -21.48
N LYS A 285 -12.33 -8.94 -20.38
CA LYS A 285 -12.49 -9.61 -19.09
C LYS A 285 -13.38 -10.83 -19.18
N GLU A 286 -14.50 -10.70 -19.89
CA GLU A 286 -15.57 -11.70 -19.93
C GLU A 286 -15.10 -13.00 -20.62
N GLU A 287 -14.08 -12.94 -21.47
CA GLU A 287 -13.48 -14.09 -22.14
C GLU A 287 -12.47 -14.83 -21.25
N LEU A 288 -11.86 -14.13 -20.30
CA LEU A 288 -10.78 -14.67 -19.49
C LEU A 288 -11.21 -15.01 -18.07
N PHE A 289 -12.28 -14.40 -17.57
CA PHE A 289 -12.68 -14.51 -16.17
C PHE A 289 -14.19 -14.74 -16.03
N VAL A 290 -14.53 -15.52 -15.01
CA VAL A 290 -15.90 -15.77 -14.54
C VAL A 290 -15.97 -15.42 -13.06
N ARG A 291 -17.10 -14.88 -12.60
CA ARG A 291 -17.25 -14.51 -11.19
C ARG A 291 -17.44 -15.76 -10.33
N ASN A 292 -16.73 -15.83 -9.20
CA ASN A 292 -16.90 -16.87 -8.19
C ASN A 292 -18.18 -16.65 -7.40
N SER A 293 -18.87 -17.74 -7.02
CA SER A 293 -19.82 -17.75 -5.91
C SER A 293 -19.15 -18.29 -4.64
N ARG A 294 -19.60 -17.83 -3.46
CA ARG A 294 -18.93 -18.15 -2.19
C ARG A 294 -19.90 -18.54 -1.10
N ARG A 295 -19.50 -19.52 -0.27
CA ARG A 295 -20.11 -19.84 1.02
C ARG A 295 -19.07 -19.80 2.12
N VAL A 296 -19.46 -19.31 3.29
CA VAL A 296 -18.68 -19.39 4.52
C VAL A 296 -19.38 -20.37 5.46
N VAL A 297 -18.65 -21.36 5.97
CA VAL A 297 -19.10 -22.22 7.07
C VAL A 297 -18.52 -21.66 8.36
N PHE A 298 -19.39 -21.29 9.28
CA PHE A 298 -19.00 -20.70 10.55
C PHE A 298 -19.99 -21.10 11.66
N ARG A 299 -19.46 -21.70 12.74
CA ARG A 299 -20.22 -22.22 13.88
C ARG A 299 -21.33 -23.18 13.47
N GLY A 300 -21.02 -24.10 12.57
CA GLY A 300 -21.94 -25.10 12.03
C GLY A 300 -23.01 -24.55 11.09
N ARG A 301 -22.99 -23.24 10.76
CA ARG A 301 -23.90 -22.62 9.81
C ARG A 301 -23.23 -22.39 8.47
N ALA A 302 -23.92 -22.75 7.40
CA ALA A 302 -23.54 -22.39 6.04
C ALA A 302 -24.17 -21.04 5.67
N ILE A 303 -23.34 -20.07 5.32
CA ILE A 303 -23.74 -18.72 4.93
C ILE A 303 -23.34 -18.51 3.48
N ASP A 304 -24.31 -18.48 2.57
CA ASP A 304 -24.08 -18.10 1.18
C ASP A 304 -23.85 -16.60 1.09
N VAL A 305 -22.67 -16.21 0.59
CA VAL A 305 -22.28 -14.81 0.46
C VAL A 305 -22.91 -14.25 -0.81
N PRO A 306 -23.77 -13.23 -0.73
CA PRO A 306 -24.38 -12.62 -1.89
C PRO A 306 -23.34 -11.98 -2.83
N ASN A 307 -23.71 -11.82 -4.10
CA ASN A 307 -22.84 -11.20 -5.10
C ASN A 307 -22.92 -9.67 -5.07
N SER A 308 -23.91 -9.08 -4.40
CA SER A 308 -23.98 -7.64 -4.18
C SER A 308 -23.50 -7.30 -2.78
N VAL A 309 -22.73 -6.22 -2.67
CA VAL A 309 -22.34 -5.66 -1.37
C VAL A 309 -23.58 -5.22 -0.58
N ASP A 310 -24.60 -4.68 -1.25
CA ASP A 310 -25.85 -4.26 -0.61
C ASP A 310 -26.60 -5.47 0.00
N GLU A 311 -26.68 -6.58 -0.75
CA GLU A 311 -27.31 -7.82 -0.27
C GLU A 311 -26.51 -8.44 0.87
N LEU A 312 -25.18 -8.38 0.81
CA LEU A 312 -24.31 -8.84 1.91
C LEU A 312 -24.51 -7.98 3.17
N VAL A 313 -24.61 -6.66 3.01
CA VAL A 313 -24.88 -5.73 4.12
C VAL A 313 -26.21 -6.07 4.78
N GLU A 314 -27.28 -6.28 4.01
CA GLU A 314 -28.58 -6.67 4.56
C GLU A 314 -28.53 -8.05 5.24
N LEU A 315 -27.87 -9.04 4.65
CA LEU A 315 -27.64 -10.35 5.28
C LEU A 315 -26.93 -10.22 6.65
N LEU A 316 -25.87 -9.42 6.72
CA LEU A 316 -25.15 -9.18 7.98
C LEU A 316 -26.01 -8.44 8.99
N LYS A 317 -26.88 -7.52 8.56
CA LYS A 317 -27.83 -6.79 9.42
C LYS A 317 -28.93 -7.68 9.97
N GLU A 318 -29.34 -8.71 9.22
CA GLU A 318 -30.25 -9.75 9.70
C GLU A 318 -29.57 -10.67 10.72
N MET A 319 -28.30 -11.04 10.47
CA MET A 319 -27.52 -11.89 11.38
C MET A 319 -27.11 -11.17 12.68
N PHE A 320 -26.84 -9.86 12.61
CA PHE A 320 -26.34 -9.04 13.72
C PHE A 320 -27.18 -7.76 13.90
N PRO A 321 -28.44 -7.88 14.34
CA PRO A 321 -29.37 -6.75 14.38
C PRO A 321 -28.96 -5.61 15.34
N GLU A 322 -28.13 -5.91 16.34
CA GLU A 322 -27.56 -4.93 17.29
C GLU A 322 -26.50 -4.02 16.65
N GLU A 323 -25.91 -4.44 15.52
CA GLU A 323 -24.78 -3.75 14.85
C GLU A 323 -25.20 -3.06 13.55
N LYS A 324 -26.51 -2.96 13.24
CA LYS A 324 -27.01 -2.52 11.91
C LYS A 324 -26.38 -1.23 11.40
N ASN A 325 -26.40 -0.19 12.24
CA ASN A 325 -25.85 1.12 11.89
C ASN A 325 -24.33 1.07 11.70
N SER A 326 -23.63 0.25 12.48
CA SER A 326 -22.18 0.06 12.38
C SER A 326 -21.80 -0.67 11.09
N ILE A 327 -22.61 -1.66 10.67
CA ILE A 327 -22.41 -2.40 9.42
C ILE A 327 -22.51 -1.44 8.22
N ASP A 328 -23.59 -0.65 8.15
CA ASP A 328 -23.77 0.34 7.09
C ASP A 328 -22.59 1.34 7.05
N ALA A 329 -22.17 1.83 8.21
CA ALA A 329 -21.06 2.78 8.32
C ALA A 329 -19.70 2.16 7.92
N PHE A 330 -19.46 0.90 8.28
CA PHE A 330 -18.21 0.19 7.97
C PHE A 330 -18.06 -0.06 6.47
N PHE A 331 -19.08 -0.61 5.81
CA PHE A 331 -19.01 -0.88 4.38
C PHE A 331 -18.94 0.40 3.55
N SER A 332 -19.69 1.44 3.93
CA SER A 332 -19.56 2.76 3.28
C SER A 332 -18.16 3.36 3.44
N GLU A 333 -17.51 3.16 4.59
CA GLU A 333 -16.13 3.59 4.81
C GLU A 333 -15.12 2.75 4.01
N ALA A 334 -15.31 1.42 3.98
CA ALA A 334 -14.44 0.51 3.27
C ALA A 334 -14.47 0.74 1.75
N GLU A 335 -15.65 0.96 1.17
CA GLU A 335 -15.81 1.31 -0.25
C GLU A 335 -15.06 2.59 -0.60
N LYS A 336 -15.26 3.68 0.16
CA LYS A 336 -14.55 4.95 -0.07
C LYS A 336 -13.05 4.78 0.03
N ALA A 337 -12.56 4.08 1.05
CA ALA A 337 -11.14 3.82 1.23
C ALA A 337 -10.57 2.98 0.07
N TYR A 338 -11.31 2.00 -0.43
CA TYR A 338 -10.87 1.15 -1.54
C TYR A 338 -10.83 1.93 -2.86
N GLU A 339 -11.87 2.72 -3.16
CA GLU A 339 -11.87 3.59 -4.34
C GLU A 339 -10.74 4.63 -4.28
N GLU A 340 -10.48 5.21 -3.10
CA GLU A 340 -9.36 6.13 -2.87
C GLU A 340 -7.99 5.49 -3.08
N CYS A 341 -7.82 4.20 -2.72
CA CYS A 341 -6.60 3.46 -2.96
C CYS A 341 -6.22 3.42 -4.46
N TYR A 342 -7.24 3.30 -5.33
CA TYR A 342 -7.06 3.05 -6.77
C TYR A 342 -7.31 4.27 -7.66
N LYS A 343 -7.42 5.48 -7.11
CA LYS A 343 -7.62 6.73 -7.89
C LYS A 343 -6.56 6.90 -8.99
N GLU A 344 -5.31 6.58 -8.70
CA GLU A 344 -4.18 6.73 -9.62
C GLU A 344 -4.12 5.67 -10.73
N VAL A 345 -4.91 4.58 -10.66
CA VAL A 345 -4.92 3.52 -11.67
C VAL A 345 -5.30 4.06 -13.05
N SER A 346 -6.20 5.05 -13.10
CA SER A 346 -6.59 5.69 -14.36
C SER A 346 -5.40 6.36 -15.09
N LEU A 347 -4.38 6.79 -14.35
CA LEU A 347 -3.21 7.49 -14.89
C LEU A 347 -2.03 6.53 -15.12
N TYR A 348 -1.78 5.63 -14.17
CA TYR A 348 -0.57 4.82 -14.11
C TYR A 348 -0.81 3.31 -14.25
N GLY A 349 -2.07 2.87 -14.31
CA GLY A 349 -2.44 1.45 -14.29
C GLY A 349 -2.20 0.75 -12.95
N SER A 350 -1.79 1.49 -11.93
CA SER A 350 -1.44 0.97 -10.61
C SER A 350 -1.62 2.03 -9.52
N PRO A 351 -1.98 1.65 -8.28
CA PRO A 351 -1.73 2.51 -7.12
C PRO A 351 -0.21 2.66 -6.93
N LEU A 352 0.21 3.81 -6.39
CA LEU A 352 1.64 4.14 -6.25
C LEU A 352 2.06 4.19 -4.78
N PRO A 353 3.23 3.61 -4.42
CA PRO A 353 3.83 3.84 -3.11
C PRO A 353 4.32 5.30 -3.00
N ALA A 354 4.49 5.78 -1.76
CA ALA A 354 4.81 7.18 -1.44
C ALA A 354 6.03 7.73 -2.22
N GLU A 355 7.05 6.91 -2.42
CA GLU A 355 8.27 7.28 -3.14
C GLU A 355 7.99 7.55 -4.63
N LEU A 356 7.12 6.76 -5.24
CA LEU A 356 6.73 6.94 -6.64
C LEU A 356 5.79 8.12 -6.80
N ILE A 357 4.87 8.36 -5.85
CA ILE A 357 4.04 9.58 -5.83
C ILE A 357 4.93 10.82 -5.90
N VAL A 358 5.95 10.92 -5.04
CA VAL A 358 6.90 12.05 -5.06
C VAL A 358 7.61 12.18 -6.41
N ARG A 359 8.07 11.05 -6.96
CA ARG A 359 8.87 11.03 -8.18
C ARG A 359 8.08 11.40 -9.43
N VAL A 360 6.84 10.93 -9.58
CA VAL A 360 6.05 11.05 -10.81
C VAL A 360 4.96 12.11 -10.74
N MET A 361 4.44 12.41 -9.55
CA MET A 361 3.38 13.41 -9.33
C MET A 361 3.88 14.68 -8.61
N GLY A 362 5.13 14.66 -8.12
CA GLY A 362 5.78 15.79 -7.46
C GLY A 362 5.59 15.84 -5.94
N GLU A 363 6.49 16.55 -5.26
CA GLU A 363 6.58 16.61 -3.78
C GLU A 363 5.27 17.06 -3.11
N LYS A 364 4.56 18.01 -3.75
CA LYS A 364 3.30 18.53 -3.24
C LYS A 364 2.22 17.45 -3.14
N LYS A 365 2.23 16.47 -4.05
CA LYS A 365 1.19 15.44 -4.09
C LYS A 365 1.24 14.52 -2.87
N LEU A 366 2.44 14.24 -2.36
CA LEU A 366 2.59 13.48 -1.11
C LEU A 366 2.01 14.25 0.09
N LEU A 367 2.19 15.58 0.15
CA LEU A 367 1.64 16.41 1.22
C LEU A 367 0.11 16.48 1.15
N ASP A 368 -0.44 16.57 -0.06
CA ASP A 368 -1.89 16.62 -0.29
C ASP A 368 -2.55 15.23 -0.19
N TYR A 369 -1.78 14.14 -0.18
CA TYR A 369 -2.31 12.76 -0.20
C TYR A 369 -3.33 12.47 0.92
N PRO A 370 -3.10 12.81 2.21
CA PRO A 370 -4.10 12.57 3.26
C PRO A 370 -5.39 13.38 3.07
N LYS A 371 -5.30 14.52 2.37
CA LYS A 371 -6.46 15.38 2.08
C LYS A 371 -7.26 14.86 0.88
N GLU A 372 -6.57 14.28 -0.10
CA GLU A 372 -7.19 13.71 -1.30
C GLU A 372 -7.65 12.25 -1.10
N HIS A 373 -7.07 11.54 -0.13
CA HIS A 373 -7.35 10.15 0.22
C HIS A 373 -7.60 9.97 1.74
N PRO A 374 -8.51 10.75 2.36
CA PRO A 374 -8.69 10.75 3.81
C PRO A 374 -9.12 9.39 4.38
N HIS A 375 -9.95 8.65 3.66
CA HIS A 375 -10.42 7.34 4.08
C HIS A 375 -9.29 6.32 3.96
N PHE A 376 -8.65 6.22 2.79
CA PHE A 376 -7.55 5.27 2.62
C PHE A 376 -6.36 5.56 3.56
N TYR A 377 -6.05 6.83 3.81
CA TYR A 377 -5.01 7.22 4.75
C TYR A 377 -5.30 6.75 6.19
N ASP A 378 -6.55 6.78 6.63
CA ASP A 378 -6.94 6.23 7.93
C ASP A 378 -6.65 4.71 8.01
N TRP A 379 -7.01 3.98 6.95
CA TRP A 379 -6.80 2.53 6.86
C TRP A 379 -5.30 2.14 6.79
N MET A 380 -4.46 2.97 6.17
CA MET A 380 -3.01 2.72 6.11
C MET A 380 -2.33 2.83 7.49
N ASN A 381 -2.92 3.58 8.42
CA ASN A 381 -2.30 3.90 9.72
C ASN A 381 -2.81 3.04 10.89
N LYS A 382 -3.62 2.01 10.61
CA LYS A 382 -4.24 1.14 11.62
C LYS A 382 -4.03 -0.33 11.29
N THR A 383 -4.04 -1.17 12.31
CA THR A 383 -4.19 -2.62 12.10
C THR A 383 -5.62 -2.94 11.72
N TYR A 384 -5.85 -4.07 11.06
CA TYR A 384 -7.22 -4.46 10.71
C TYR A 384 -8.09 -4.69 11.95
N LYS A 385 -7.51 -5.23 13.03
CA LYS A 385 -8.18 -5.36 14.32
C LYS A 385 -8.67 -4.01 14.85
N GLN A 386 -7.80 -2.99 14.85
CA GLN A 386 -8.17 -1.65 15.28
C GLN A 386 -9.34 -1.10 14.46
N LYS A 387 -9.32 -1.32 13.14
CA LYS A 387 -10.40 -0.86 12.26
C LYS A 387 -11.72 -1.60 12.52
N LEU A 388 -11.68 -2.89 12.82
CA LEU A 388 -12.87 -3.66 13.21
C LEU A 388 -13.42 -3.23 14.58
N ASP A 389 -12.55 -2.99 15.56
CA ASP A 389 -12.94 -2.56 16.91
C ASP A 389 -13.56 -1.15 16.93
N GLU A 390 -13.29 -0.31 15.92
CA GLU A 390 -13.91 1.02 15.78
C GLU A 390 -15.41 0.95 15.47
N TYR A 391 -15.85 -0.11 14.78
CA TYR A 391 -17.22 -0.25 14.32
C TYR A 391 -18.00 -1.29 15.11
N PHE A 392 -17.35 -2.38 15.53
CA PHE A 392 -18.07 -3.55 16.03
C PHE A 392 -17.66 -3.95 17.44
N LYS A 393 -18.65 -4.39 18.23
CA LYS A 393 -18.45 -5.07 19.52
C LYS A 393 -18.63 -6.58 19.40
N ASN A 394 -19.48 -7.03 18.47
CA ASN A 394 -19.74 -8.45 18.26
C ASN A 394 -18.52 -9.17 17.64
N GLU A 395 -17.94 -10.13 18.37
CA GLU A 395 -16.75 -10.86 17.93
C GLU A 395 -17.01 -11.84 16.78
N ASP A 396 -18.25 -12.34 16.63
CA ASP A 396 -18.63 -13.24 15.54
C ASP A 396 -18.68 -12.51 14.20
N LEU A 397 -19.22 -11.28 14.21
CA LEU A 397 -19.20 -10.41 13.03
C LEU A 397 -17.76 -10.09 12.61
N LYS A 398 -16.88 -9.76 13.57
CA LYS A 398 -15.45 -9.54 13.28
C LYS A 398 -14.79 -10.78 12.69
N ALA A 399 -15.08 -11.96 13.24
CA ALA A 399 -14.55 -13.23 12.73
C ALA A 399 -15.00 -13.52 11.29
N LEU A 400 -16.28 -13.27 10.98
CA LEU A 400 -16.81 -13.41 9.61
C LEU A 400 -16.13 -12.46 8.62
N LEU A 401 -15.92 -11.20 9.00
CA LEU A 401 -15.17 -10.23 8.18
C LEU A 401 -13.69 -10.60 8.03
N CYS A 402 -13.15 -11.40 8.95
CA CYS A 402 -11.80 -11.97 8.87
C CYS A 402 -11.73 -13.29 8.08
N SER A 403 -12.84 -13.81 7.56
CA SER A 403 -12.88 -15.13 6.91
C SER A 403 -11.94 -15.29 5.71
N LEU A 404 -11.56 -14.19 5.05
CA LEU A 404 -10.65 -14.18 3.92
C LEU A 404 -9.22 -13.73 4.26
N LEU A 405 -8.87 -13.60 5.55
CA LEU A 405 -7.48 -13.28 5.95
C LEU A 405 -6.51 -14.42 5.62
N GLY A 406 -7.01 -15.62 5.28
CA GLY A 406 -6.23 -16.68 4.66
C GLY A 406 -5.50 -16.27 3.38
N TYR A 407 -5.99 -15.23 2.67
CA TYR A 407 -5.35 -14.65 1.48
C TYR A 407 -4.13 -13.76 1.80
N ILE A 408 -3.92 -13.47 3.08
CA ILE A 408 -2.79 -12.69 3.57
C ILE A 408 -1.84 -13.59 4.36
N GLY A 409 -2.39 -14.53 5.13
CA GLY A 409 -1.62 -15.48 5.94
C GLY A 409 -1.20 -14.92 7.30
N SER A 410 -1.95 -13.97 7.87
CA SER A 410 -1.67 -13.35 9.17
C SER A 410 -2.94 -12.85 9.84
N GLY A 411 -2.91 -12.75 11.18
CA GLY A 411 -4.03 -12.28 11.98
C GLY A 411 -4.28 -10.77 11.86
N PRO A 412 -5.52 -10.30 12.16
CA PRO A 412 -5.93 -8.91 12.00
C PRO A 412 -5.14 -7.93 12.87
N GLU A 413 -4.50 -8.40 13.94
CA GLU A 413 -3.67 -7.61 14.85
C GLU A 413 -2.27 -7.31 14.32
N LYS A 414 -1.80 -8.09 13.32
CA LYS A 414 -0.44 -7.97 12.76
C LYS A 414 -0.38 -7.33 11.38
N ILE A 415 -1.53 -7.17 10.71
CA ILE A 415 -1.61 -6.64 9.34
C ILE A 415 -2.19 -5.22 9.33
N PHE A 416 -1.78 -4.42 8.35
CA PHE A 416 -2.42 -3.13 8.10
C PHE A 416 -3.85 -3.31 7.63
N ALA A 417 -4.76 -2.43 8.06
CA ALA A 417 -6.15 -2.45 7.59
C ALA A 417 -6.21 -2.24 6.07
N ALA A 418 -5.34 -1.41 5.50
CA ALA A 418 -5.22 -1.23 4.04
C ALA A 418 -4.90 -2.54 3.29
N SER A 419 -4.11 -3.45 3.88
CA SER A 419 -3.83 -4.77 3.30
C SER A 419 -5.07 -5.67 3.36
N ALA A 420 -5.78 -5.70 4.50
CA ALA A 420 -7.05 -6.42 4.61
C ALA A 420 -8.13 -5.87 3.68
N LEU A 421 -8.16 -4.55 3.49
CA LEU A 421 -9.08 -3.88 2.58
C LEU A 421 -8.89 -4.37 1.14
N THR A 422 -7.64 -4.38 0.68
CA THR A 422 -7.31 -4.70 -0.71
C THR A 422 -7.29 -6.19 -1.01
N ALA A 423 -6.81 -7.02 -0.07
CA ALA A 423 -6.62 -8.46 -0.27
C ALA A 423 -7.71 -9.35 0.33
N SER A 424 -8.68 -8.80 1.08
CA SER A 424 -9.77 -9.59 1.68
C SER A 424 -11.14 -8.92 1.50
N LEU A 425 -11.35 -7.70 2.02
CA LEU A 425 -12.67 -7.04 1.93
C LEU A 425 -13.11 -6.72 0.50
N SER A 426 -12.16 -6.43 -0.38
CA SER A 426 -12.42 -6.20 -1.80
C SER A 426 -13.19 -7.34 -2.48
N TYR A 427 -13.01 -8.58 -2.03
CA TYR A 427 -13.71 -9.75 -2.55
C TYR A 427 -15.18 -9.80 -2.12
N PHE A 428 -15.54 -9.12 -1.03
CA PHE A 428 -16.93 -8.93 -0.62
C PHE A 428 -17.57 -7.75 -1.36
N ILE A 429 -16.81 -6.67 -1.55
CA ILE A 429 -17.32 -5.43 -2.15
C ILE A 429 -17.45 -5.55 -3.68
N TYR A 430 -16.39 -5.99 -4.35
CA TYR A 430 -16.29 -6.00 -5.83
C TYR A 430 -16.28 -7.40 -6.44
N GLY A 431 -16.28 -8.44 -5.60
CA GLY A 431 -16.31 -9.84 -6.00
C GLY A 431 -14.93 -10.41 -6.35
N GLY A 432 -14.88 -11.74 -6.29
CA GLY A 432 -13.76 -12.55 -6.73
C GLY A 432 -14.04 -13.25 -8.07
N TYR A 433 -12.99 -13.49 -8.85
CA TYR A 433 -13.11 -14.09 -10.18
C TYR A 433 -12.15 -15.26 -10.37
N TYR A 434 -12.61 -16.24 -11.14
CA TYR A 434 -11.86 -17.42 -11.55
C TYR A 434 -11.42 -17.28 -13.02
N PRO A 435 -10.18 -17.66 -13.39
CA PRO A 435 -9.75 -17.69 -14.78
C PRO A 435 -10.44 -18.79 -15.58
N ARG A 436 -11.19 -18.45 -16.63
CA ARG A 436 -11.83 -19.42 -17.55
C ARG A 436 -10.78 -20.33 -18.18
N GLY A 437 -11.07 -21.62 -18.28
CA GLY A 437 -10.15 -22.66 -18.71
C GLY A 437 -9.04 -22.99 -17.69
N GLY A 438 -9.14 -22.46 -16.47
CA GLY A 438 -8.14 -22.61 -15.41
C GLY A 438 -7.08 -21.52 -15.42
N ALA A 439 -6.34 -21.39 -14.32
CA ALA A 439 -5.30 -20.38 -14.12
C ALA A 439 -4.26 -20.33 -15.25
N GLN A 440 -3.93 -21.47 -15.88
CA GLN A 440 -2.99 -21.54 -17.00
C GLN A 440 -3.40 -20.65 -18.19
N ASN A 441 -4.70 -20.47 -18.45
CA ASN A 441 -5.19 -19.72 -19.60
C ASN A 441 -4.78 -18.24 -19.53
N PHE A 442 -4.83 -17.63 -18.34
CA PHE A 442 -4.41 -16.24 -18.17
C PHE A 442 -2.91 -16.06 -18.43
N ALA A 443 -2.07 -16.94 -17.88
CA ALA A 443 -0.64 -16.91 -18.13
C ALA A 443 -0.28 -17.15 -19.62
N ASN A 444 -0.97 -18.09 -20.26
CA ASN A 444 -0.80 -18.36 -21.69
C ASN A 444 -1.22 -17.18 -22.56
N THR A 445 -2.28 -16.46 -22.17
CA THR A 445 -2.74 -15.26 -22.89
C THR A 445 -1.68 -14.16 -22.85
N LEU A 446 -1.09 -13.89 -21.68
CA LEU A 446 0.00 -12.92 -21.56
C LEU A 446 1.25 -13.36 -22.33
N LYS A 447 1.63 -14.65 -22.25
CA LYS A 447 2.71 -15.21 -23.06
C LYS A 447 2.47 -14.97 -24.55
N LYS A 448 1.28 -15.34 -25.04
CA LYS A 448 0.90 -15.19 -26.45
C LYS A 448 0.97 -13.72 -26.87
N PHE A 449 0.47 -12.81 -26.03
CA PHE A 449 0.55 -11.37 -26.29
C PHE A 449 2.01 -10.90 -26.48
N ILE A 450 2.93 -11.35 -25.61
CA ILE A 450 4.38 -11.04 -25.74
C ILE A 450 4.93 -11.51 -27.08
N GLU A 451 4.64 -12.77 -27.46
CA GLU A 451 5.13 -13.38 -28.70
C GLU A 451 4.55 -12.68 -29.95
N ASP A 452 3.25 -12.38 -29.92
CA ASP A 452 2.54 -11.66 -31.00
C ASP A 452 3.07 -10.21 -31.18
N HIS A 453 3.73 -9.64 -30.15
CA HIS A 453 4.37 -8.32 -30.18
C HIS A 453 5.90 -8.38 -30.29
N GLY A 454 6.46 -9.50 -30.78
CA GLY A 454 7.88 -9.62 -31.11
C GLY A 454 8.82 -9.93 -29.95
N GLY A 455 8.27 -10.10 -28.73
CA GLY A 455 9.01 -10.68 -27.61
C GLY A 455 9.23 -12.19 -27.78
N LYS A 456 10.10 -12.77 -26.95
CA LYS A 456 10.35 -14.22 -26.93
C LYS A 456 10.17 -14.78 -25.53
N VAL A 457 9.55 -15.95 -25.42
CA VAL A 457 9.40 -16.68 -24.16
C VAL A 457 10.02 -18.07 -24.30
N LEU A 458 11.16 -18.28 -23.62
CA LEU A 458 11.88 -19.56 -23.65
C LEU A 458 11.60 -20.36 -22.38
N LEU A 459 11.00 -21.53 -22.56
CA LEU A 459 10.68 -22.49 -21.50
C LEU A 459 11.85 -23.46 -21.28
N MET A 460 11.95 -24.08 -20.11
CA MET A 460 13.07 -24.95 -19.72
C MET A 460 14.45 -24.28 -19.81
N HIS A 461 14.49 -22.96 -19.68
CA HIS A 461 15.70 -22.14 -19.65
C HIS A 461 15.90 -21.57 -18.25
N ARG A 462 16.37 -22.42 -17.33
CA ARG A 462 16.71 -22.01 -15.97
C ARG A 462 17.91 -21.05 -16.02
N VAL A 463 17.72 -19.86 -15.46
CA VAL A 463 18.81 -18.90 -15.26
C VAL A 463 19.65 -19.33 -14.08
N ASP A 464 20.95 -19.50 -14.28
CA ASP A 464 21.89 -19.94 -13.25
C ASP A 464 22.58 -18.77 -12.56
N LYS A 465 22.82 -17.67 -13.30
CA LYS A 465 23.38 -16.41 -12.77
C LYS A 465 22.88 -15.19 -13.53
N ILE A 466 22.71 -14.10 -12.81
CA ILE A 466 22.62 -12.74 -13.34
C ILE A 466 24.03 -12.18 -13.41
N LEU A 467 24.47 -11.78 -14.61
CA LEU A 467 25.82 -11.29 -14.83
C LEU A 467 25.92 -9.83 -14.40
N VAL A 468 26.85 -9.54 -13.48
CA VAL A 468 27.08 -8.19 -12.94
C VAL A 468 28.48 -7.72 -13.31
N ASP A 469 28.57 -6.53 -13.90
CA ASP A 469 29.81 -5.85 -14.23
C ASP A 469 29.76 -4.42 -13.66
N ASN A 470 30.76 -4.06 -12.85
CA ASN A 470 30.88 -2.75 -12.20
C ASN A 470 29.57 -2.28 -11.50
N GLY A 471 28.91 -3.19 -10.78
CA GLY A 471 27.65 -2.93 -10.08
C GLY A 471 26.43 -2.77 -10.98
N ARG A 472 26.50 -3.18 -12.25
CA ARG A 472 25.40 -3.14 -13.23
C ARG A 472 25.10 -4.54 -13.75
N ALA A 473 23.82 -4.87 -13.90
CA ALA A 473 23.39 -6.08 -14.60
C ALA A 473 23.64 -5.93 -16.11
N VAL A 474 24.31 -6.91 -16.72
CA VAL A 474 24.68 -6.90 -18.15
C VAL A 474 24.09 -8.07 -18.95
N GLY A 475 23.34 -8.94 -18.28
CA GLY A 475 22.71 -10.11 -18.89
C GLY A 475 22.53 -11.24 -17.90
N VAL A 476 22.27 -12.43 -18.43
CA VAL A 476 22.11 -13.65 -17.63
C VAL A 476 22.78 -14.83 -18.34
N ARG A 477 23.13 -15.85 -17.54
CA ARG A 477 23.63 -17.12 -18.02
C ARG A 477 22.63 -18.24 -17.75
N CYS A 478 22.37 -19.04 -18.76
CA CYS A 478 21.53 -20.25 -18.72
C CYS A 478 22.37 -21.40 -19.29
N ARG A 479 22.89 -22.28 -18.43
CA ARG A 479 23.89 -23.29 -18.77
C ARG A 479 25.09 -22.64 -19.49
N ASP A 480 25.43 -23.11 -20.69
CA ASP A 480 26.54 -22.60 -21.51
C ASP A 480 26.16 -21.37 -22.35
N LYS A 481 24.88 -20.95 -22.34
CA LYS A 481 24.40 -19.81 -23.12
C LYS A 481 24.37 -18.53 -22.29
N VAL A 482 24.82 -17.44 -22.89
CA VAL A 482 24.76 -16.09 -22.33
C VAL A 482 23.81 -15.24 -23.15
N PHE A 483 22.84 -14.62 -22.48
CA PHE A 483 21.94 -13.62 -23.05
C PHE A 483 22.31 -12.26 -22.48
N LYS A 484 22.50 -11.26 -23.34
CA LYS A 484 22.93 -9.92 -22.92
C LYS A 484 21.78 -8.92 -22.99
N ALA A 485 21.61 -8.14 -21.94
CA ALA A 485 20.70 -7.02 -21.91
C ALA A 485 21.15 -5.98 -20.87
N PRO A 486 20.93 -4.68 -21.15
CA PRO A 486 21.23 -3.63 -20.18
C PRO A 486 20.21 -3.59 -19.03
N ILE A 487 19.05 -4.26 -19.18
CA ILE A 487 18.01 -4.37 -18.17
C ILE A 487 17.70 -5.85 -17.93
N VAL A 488 17.73 -6.24 -16.66
CA VAL A 488 17.29 -7.56 -16.18
C VAL A 488 16.17 -7.35 -15.17
N ILE A 489 15.05 -8.02 -15.35
CA ILE A 489 13.90 -8.00 -14.46
C ILE A 489 13.79 -9.37 -13.81
N ALA A 490 13.96 -9.43 -12.50
CA ALA A 490 13.82 -10.67 -11.75
C ALA A 490 12.42 -10.78 -11.15
N ASN A 491 11.71 -11.83 -11.56
CA ASN A 491 10.40 -12.23 -11.02
C ASN A 491 10.52 -13.45 -10.09
N ALA A 492 11.76 -13.92 -9.86
CA ALA A 492 12.09 -14.91 -8.83
C ALA A 492 12.11 -14.27 -7.44
N ASN A 493 12.02 -15.09 -6.39
CA ASN A 493 12.06 -14.60 -5.01
C ASN A 493 13.34 -13.79 -4.73
N ALA A 494 13.22 -12.65 -4.04
CA ALA A 494 14.36 -11.77 -3.79
C ALA A 494 15.52 -12.45 -3.03
N LYS A 495 15.26 -13.42 -2.13
CA LYS A 495 16.34 -14.20 -1.50
C LYS A 495 17.15 -14.95 -2.55
N ASN A 496 16.50 -15.70 -3.43
CA ASN A 496 17.20 -16.43 -4.51
C ASN A 496 17.92 -15.48 -5.46
N VAL A 497 17.26 -14.35 -5.81
CA VAL A 497 17.86 -13.36 -6.71
C VAL A 497 19.16 -12.82 -6.14
N PHE A 498 19.18 -12.39 -4.88
CA PHE A 498 20.36 -11.73 -4.32
C PHE A 498 21.39 -12.70 -3.77
N LEU A 499 20.96 -13.76 -3.08
CA LEU A 499 21.86 -14.70 -2.42
C LEU A 499 22.43 -15.75 -3.38
N GLU A 500 21.72 -16.07 -4.48
CA GLU A 500 22.16 -17.11 -5.42
C GLU A 500 22.45 -16.55 -6.83
N LEU A 501 21.47 -15.92 -7.47
CA LEU A 501 21.57 -15.55 -8.89
C LEU A 501 22.55 -14.39 -9.12
N VAL A 502 22.50 -13.36 -8.28
CA VAL A 502 23.47 -12.25 -8.25
C VAL A 502 24.73 -12.72 -7.53
N GLY A 503 24.59 -13.19 -6.28
CA GLY A 503 25.70 -13.55 -5.41
C GLY A 503 26.03 -12.44 -4.41
N GLU A 504 26.32 -12.83 -3.16
CA GLU A 504 26.59 -11.91 -2.06
C GLU A 504 27.80 -11.02 -2.32
N GLU A 505 28.76 -11.49 -3.12
CA GLU A 505 30.00 -10.79 -3.49
C GLU A 505 29.76 -9.48 -4.27
N HIS A 506 28.57 -9.29 -4.86
CA HIS A 506 28.21 -8.10 -5.61
C HIS A 506 27.35 -7.10 -4.81
N LEU A 507 27.15 -7.35 -3.51
CA LEU A 507 26.19 -6.62 -2.67
C LEU A 507 26.84 -6.13 -1.37
N ASP A 508 26.34 -5.00 -0.87
CA ASP A 508 26.74 -4.50 0.45
C ASP A 508 26.30 -5.47 1.56
N LYS A 509 27.17 -5.70 2.54
CA LYS A 509 26.91 -6.60 3.67
C LYS A 509 25.57 -6.32 4.39
N ASN A 510 25.26 -5.05 4.63
CA ASN A 510 24.00 -4.64 5.27
C ASN A 510 22.76 -5.01 4.42
N PHE A 511 22.88 -4.96 3.09
CA PHE A 511 21.79 -5.36 2.19
C PHE A 511 21.62 -6.88 2.20
N VAL A 512 22.71 -7.64 2.21
CA VAL A 512 22.68 -9.10 2.34
C VAL A 512 22.03 -9.53 3.65
N GLU A 513 22.42 -8.95 4.78
CA GLU A 513 21.81 -9.22 6.10
C GLU A 513 20.31 -8.90 6.12
N TYR A 514 19.93 -7.77 5.51
CA TYR A 514 18.52 -7.41 5.32
C TYR A 514 17.75 -8.49 4.53
N ILE A 515 18.26 -8.93 3.37
CA ILE A 515 17.60 -9.97 2.57
C ILE A 515 17.50 -11.29 3.33
N LYS A 516 18.54 -11.68 4.08
CA LYS A 516 18.54 -12.89 4.92
C LYS A 516 17.49 -12.80 6.04
N SER A 517 17.29 -11.62 6.63
CA SER A 517 16.33 -11.41 7.72
C SER A 517 14.86 -11.47 7.31
N LEU A 518 14.53 -11.36 6.02
CA LEU A 518 13.15 -11.38 5.55
C LEU A 518 12.51 -12.75 5.87
N ARG A 519 11.40 -12.75 6.60
CA ARG A 519 10.65 -13.98 6.88
C ARG A 519 9.80 -14.36 5.68
N MET A 520 9.76 -15.65 5.36
CA MET A 520 8.86 -16.16 4.33
C MET A 520 7.41 -16.13 4.83
N SER A 521 6.45 -15.98 3.92
CA SER A 521 5.03 -16.11 4.25
C SER A 521 4.69 -17.56 4.59
N PRO A 522 3.49 -17.83 5.16
CA PRO A 522 2.99 -19.19 5.22
C PRO A 522 2.95 -19.87 3.84
N SER A 523 2.97 -21.20 3.86
CA SER A 523 2.73 -22.06 2.70
C SER A 523 1.34 -22.72 2.83
N ALA A 524 0.98 -23.57 1.86
CA ALA A 524 -0.23 -24.37 1.88
C ALA A 524 0.03 -25.87 1.80
N PHE A 525 -1.01 -26.65 2.08
CA PHE A 525 -1.16 -28.02 1.63
C PHE A 525 -2.46 -28.11 0.81
N MET A 526 -2.40 -28.74 -0.35
CA MET A 526 -3.52 -28.82 -1.29
C MET A 526 -3.81 -30.27 -1.66
N VAL A 527 -5.08 -30.64 -1.76
CA VAL A 527 -5.57 -31.93 -2.28
C VAL A 527 -6.41 -31.65 -3.54
N PHE A 528 -6.11 -32.36 -4.62
CA PHE A 528 -6.78 -32.23 -5.91
C PHE A 528 -7.57 -33.50 -6.18
N LEU A 529 -8.89 -33.36 -6.37
CA LEU A 529 -9.81 -34.48 -6.50
C LEU A 529 -10.62 -34.40 -7.79
N GLY A 530 -10.56 -35.45 -8.60
CA GLY A 530 -11.57 -35.70 -9.62
C GLY A 530 -12.68 -36.54 -9.00
N ILE A 531 -13.90 -36.03 -8.99
CA ILE A 531 -15.04 -36.61 -8.30
C ILE A 531 -16.11 -37.04 -9.31
N ASP A 532 -16.61 -38.26 -9.20
CA ASP A 532 -17.73 -38.79 -9.97
C ASP A 532 -19.08 -38.53 -9.25
N MET A 533 -19.35 -37.26 -9.01
CA MET A 533 -20.54 -36.75 -8.32
C MET A 533 -20.90 -35.39 -8.91
N ASP A 534 -22.20 -35.12 -9.07
CA ASP A 534 -22.68 -33.79 -9.43
C ASP A 534 -22.62 -32.87 -8.21
N LEU A 535 -21.81 -31.81 -8.32
CA LEU A 535 -21.65 -30.78 -7.29
C LEU A 535 -22.19 -29.42 -7.75
N SER A 536 -22.95 -29.35 -8.84
CA SER A 536 -23.41 -28.09 -9.44
C SER A 536 -24.27 -27.21 -8.53
N SER A 537 -24.90 -27.78 -7.49
CA SER A 537 -25.66 -27.05 -6.48
C SER A 537 -24.81 -26.33 -5.43
N TYR A 538 -23.52 -26.63 -5.36
CA TYR A 538 -22.58 -25.98 -4.44
C TYR A 538 -21.99 -24.70 -5.05
N PRO A 539 -21.58 -23.73 -4.23
CA PRO A 539 -20.87 -22.56 -4.73
C PRO A 539 -19.47 -22.94 -5.24
N THR A 540 -18.84 -22.02 -5.98
CA THR A 540 -17.49 -22.23 -6.51
C THR A 540 -16.47 -22.36 -5.39
N ILE A 541 -16.57 -21.53 -4.34
CA ILE A 541 -15.66 -21.50 -3.20
C ILE A 541 -16.44 -21.70 -1.90
N ILE A 542 -15.97 -22.60 -1.05
CA ILE A 542 -16.44 -22.79 0.32
C ILE A 542 -15.28 -22.52 1.27
N VAL A 543 -15.45 -21.58 2.18
CA VAL A 543 -14.48 -21.27 3.24
C VAL A 543 -15.04 -21.83 4.54
N ASP A 544 -14.44 -22.90 5.05
CA ASP A 544 -14.83 -23.49 6.34
C ASP A 544 -13.89 -23.01 7.43
N LEU A 545 -14.39 -22.07 8.23
CA LEU A 545 -13.67 -21.49 9.36
C LEU A 545 -13.62 -22.45 10.56
N ASP A 546 -14.57 -23.38 10.67
CA ASP A 546 -14.63 -24.32 11.80
C ASP A 546 -13.58 -25.42 11.65
N SER A 547 -13.29 -25.83 10.40
CA SER A 547 -12.28 -26.86 10.11
C SER A 547 -10.97 -26.31 9.53
N GLU A 548 -10.87 -25.00 9.31
CA GLU A 548 -9.74 -24.28 8.70
C GLU A 548 -9.34 -24.82 7.31
N ILE A 549 -10.35 -25.03 6.45
CA ILE A 549 -10.14 -25.49 5.06
C ILE A 549 -10.88 -24.61 4.05
N HIS A 550 -10.33 -24.56 2.85
CA HIS A 550 -10.95 -23.95 1.67
C HIS A 550 -11.23 -25.04 0.65
N ILE A 551 -12.45 -25.09 0.12
CA ILE A 551 -12.84 -26.02 -0.95
C ILE A 551 -13.20 -25.19 -2.18
N THR A 552 -12.47 -25.42 -3.26
CA THR A 552 -12.74 -24.82 -4.56
C THR A 552 -13.24 -25.90 -5.51
N ILE A 553 -14.49 -25.78 -5.94
CA ILE A 553 -15.11 -26.64 -6.95
C ILE A 553 -14.88 -25.99 -8.30
N ASN A 554 -13.68 -26.20 -8.86
CA ASN A 554 -13.19 -25.59 -10.10
C ASN A 554 -14.22 -25.68 -11.24
N SER A 555 -14.85 -26.85 -11.40
CA SER A 555 -15.84 -27.10 -12.45
C SER A 555 -17.14 -26.31 -12.29
N ASN A 556 -17.43 -25.76 -11.11
CA ASN A 556 -18.58 -24.86 -10.91
C ASN A 556 -18.25 -23.43 -11.35
N ALA A 557 -16.97 -23.06 -11.41
CA ALA A 557 -16.54 -21.83 -12.08
C ALA A 557 -16.60 -22.01 -13.60
N ASP A 558 -16.04 -23.12 -14.09
CA ASP A 558 -15.96 -23.45 -15.50
C ASP A 558 -16.17 -24.96 -15.74
N PRO A 559 -17.31 -25.38 -16.32
CA PRO A 559 -17.63 -26.79 -16.55
C PRO A 559 -16.62 -27.54 -17.42
N SER A 560 -15.77 -26.86 -18.19
CA SER A 560 -14.75 -27.50 -19.03
C SER A 560 -13.61 -28.16 -18.23
N LEU A 561 -13.51 -27.90 -16.92
CA LEU A 561 -12.44 -28.39 -16.06
C LEU A 561 -12.66 -29.82 -15.55
N ALA A 562 -13.82 -30.42 -15.84
CA ALA A 562 -14.12 -31.81 -15.52
C ALA A 562 -14.93 -32.48 -16.64
N PRO A 563 -14.90 -33.82 -16.75
CA PRO A 563 -15.83 -34.55 -17.62
C PRO A 563 -17.30 -34.27 -17.24
N LYS A 564 -18.21 -34.39 -18.21
CA LYS A 564 -19.64 -34.19 -17.99
C LYS A 564 -20.16 -35.07 -16.84
N GLY A 565 -20.92 -34.47 -15.91
CA GLY A 565 -21.47 -35.15 -14.73
C GLY A 565 -20.46 -35.39 -13.60
N LYS A 566 -19.22 -34.91 -13.73
CA LYS A 566 -18.15 -35.03 -12.74
C LYS A 566 -17.68 -33.65 -12.29
N ALA A 567 -16.94 -33.60 -11.19
CA ALA A 567 -16.42 -32.36 -10.64
C ALA A 567 -14.90 -32.39 -10.46
N SER A 568 -14.26 -31.23 -10.66
CA SER A 568 -12.86 -30.98 -10.31
C SER A 568 -12.82 -30.17 -9.03
N VAL A 569 -12.30 -30.74 -7.94
CA VAL A 569 -12.31 -30.14 -6.61
C VAL A 569 -10.87 -29.96 -6.10
N THR A 570 -10.64 -28.86 -5.40
CA THR A 570 -9.38 -28.55 -4.73
C THR A 570 -9.66 -28.21 -3.28
N ILE A 571 -8.97 -28.87 -2.35
CA ILE A 571 -9.08 -28.62 -0.90
C ILE A 571 -7.75 -28.05 -0.44
N THR A 572 -7.77 -26.89 0.21
CA THR A 572 -6.57 -26.15 0.59
C THR A 572 -6.61 -25.81 2.08
N THR A 573 -5.47 -25.92 2.76
CA THR A 573 -5.27 -25.42 4.13
C THR A 573 -3.87 -24.82 4.24
N HIS A 574 -3.63 -23.99 5.26
CA HIS A 574 -2.28 -23.50 5.54
C HIS A 574 -1.37 -24.61 6.04
N ALA A 575 -0.08 -24.51 5.73
CA ALA A 575 0.90 -25.49 6.17
C ALA A 575 2.26 -24.82 6.42
N ASN A 576 2.98 -25.30 7.42
CA ASN A 576 4.35 -24.89 7.69
C ASN A 576 5.31 -25.80 6.92
N TYR A 577 6.30 -25.20 6.25
CA TYR A 577 7.32 -25.92 5.49
C TYR A 577 8.14 -26.89 6.34
N HIS A 578 8.47 -26.48 7.57
CA HIS A 578 9.34 -27.24 8.47
C HIS A 578 8.65 -28.46 9.09
N ASP A 579 7.33 -28.56 8.98
CA ASP A 579 6.61 -29.74 9.42
C ASP A 579 6.84 -30.93 8.47
N PHE A 580 7.27 -30.71 7.22
CA PHE A 580 7.40 -31.78 6.24
C PHE A 580 8.82 -32.37 6.21
N PRO A 581 8.96 -33.70 6.34
CA PRO A 581 10.22 -34.39 6.14
C PRO A 581 10.78 -34.18 4.73
N GLU A 582 12.02 -34.63 4.52
CA GLU A 582 12.66 -34.55 3.21
C GLU A 582 11.85 -35.30 2.14
N ARG A 583 11.67 -34.65 0.98
CA ARG A 583 10.86 -35.18 -0.11
C ARG A 583 11.47 -36.47 -0.65
N GLY A 584 10.65 -37.50 -0.80
CA GLY A 584 11.07 -38.80 -1.33
C GLY A 584 11.34 -39.86 -0.25
N THR A 585 11.38 -39.44 1.02
CA THR A 585 11.39 -40.38 2.15
C THR A 585 10.02 -41.02 2.36
N MET A 586 9.99 -42.22 2.95
CA MET A 586 8.73 -42.88 3.33
C MET A 586 7.93 -42.05 4.35
N GLU A 587 8.62 -41.38 5.27
CA GLU A 587 8.00 -40.50 6.26
C GLU A 587 7.26 -39.32 5.60
N TYR A 588 7.88 -38.69 4.58
CA TYR A 588 7.22 -37.64 3.80
C TYR A 588 5.98 -38.15 3.07
N VAL A 589 6.08 -39.34 2.43
CA VAL A 589 4.96 -39.94 1.71
C VAL A 589 3.79 -40.23 2.66
N GLU A 590 4.09 -40.80 3.82
CA GLU A 590 3.08 -41.16 4.82
C GLU A 590 2.43 -39.92 5.45
N LYS A 591 3.23 -38.91 5.85
CA LYS A 591 2.70 -37.63 6.35
C LYS A 591 1.80 -36.94 5.32
N LYS A 592 2.22 -36.94 4.06
CA LYS A 592 1.43 -36.37 2.96
C LYS A 592 0.12 -37.14 2.75
N ARG A 593 0.14 -38.47 2.83
CA ARG A 593 -1.05 -39.32 2.69
C ARG A 593 -2.04 -39.04 3.84
N LYS A 594 -1.55 -39.08 5.08
CA LYS A 594 -2.35 -38.83 6.28
C LYS A 594 -3.04 -37.47 6.25
N LEU A 595 -2.31 -36.40 5.95
CA LEU A 595 -2.89 -35.06 5.88
C LEU A 595 -3.90 -34.91 4.73
N ALA A 596 -3.68 -35.59 3.59
CA ALA A 596 -4.67 -35.61 2.51
C ALA A 596 -5.97 -36.30 2.93
N GLU A 597 -5.88 -37.43 3.65
CA GLU A 597 -7.04 -38.14 4.18
C GLU A 597 -7.81 -37.30 5.22
N GLU A 598 -7.10 -36.61 6.12
CA GLU A 598 -7.69 -35.69 7.09
C GLU A 598 -8.47 -34.55 6.41
N LEU A 599 -7.93 -33.95 5.34
CA LEU A 599 -8.61 -32.90 4.59
C LEU A 599 -9.83 -33.41 3.82
N ILE A 600 -9.76 -34.60 3.24
CA ILE A 600 -10.91 -35.24 2.59
C ILE A 600 -12.02 -35.50 3.61
N GLN A 601 -11.69 -35.99 4.81
CA GLN A 601 -12.65 -36.22 5.89
C GLN A 601 -13.30 -34.92 6.36
N LYS A 602 -12.53 -33.83 6.49
CA LYS A 602 -13.09 -32.50 6.80
C LYS A 602 -14.04 -32.02 5.70
N ALA A 603 -13.63 -32.13 4.44
CA ALA A 603 -14.47 -31.73 3.30
C ALA A 603 -15.74 -32.58 3.17
N GLU A 604 -15.70 -33.86 3.53
CA GLU A 604 -16.86 -34.76 3.49
C GLU A 604 -17.97 -34.36 4.48
N LYS A 605 -17.65 -33.62 5.55
CA LYS A 605 -18.66 -33.03 6.44
C LYS A 605 -19.52 -31.97 5.73
N ILE A 606 -18.98 -31.34 4.70
CA ILE A 606 -19.65 -30.30 3.89
C ILE A 606 -20.27 -30.90 2.63
N ILE A 607 -19.59 -31.89 2.04
CA ILE A 607 -19.99 -32.60 0.83
C ILE A 607 -20.15 -34.09 1.18
N PRO A 608 -21.35 -34.51 1.65
CA PRO A 608 -21.56 -35.88 2.12
C PRO A 608 -21.24 -36.92 1.05
N GLY A 609 -20.50 -37.96 1.44
CA GLY A 609 -20.12 -39.06 0.54
C GLY A 609 -18.95 -38.75 -0.38
N LEU A 610 -18.30 -37.59 -0.27
CA LEU A 610 -17.19 -37.16 -1.14
C LEU A 610 -16.14 -38.26 -1.35
N SER A 611 -15.68 -38.93 -0.29
CA SER A 611 -14.61 -39.94 -0.34
C SER A 611 -14.94 -41.14 -1.23
N LYS A 612 -16.22 -41.53 -1.30
CA LYS A 612 -16.68 -42.68 -2.11
C LYS A 612 -16.66 -42.43 -3.61
N HIS A 613 -16.64 -41.16 -4.03
CA HIS A 613 -16.73 -40.75 -5.42
C HIS A 613 -15.39 -40.26 -6.00
N ILE A 614 -14.28 -40.40 -5.26
CA ILE A 614 -12.95 -39.99 -5.73
C ILE A 614 -12.46 -40.96 -6.82
N VAL A 615 -12.24 -40.45 -8.03
CA VAL A 615 -11.65 -41.19 -9.17
C VAL A 615 -10.24 -40.73 -9.53
N VAL A 616 -9.83 -39.56 -9.05
CA VAL A 616 -8.48 -39.00 -9.17
C VAL A 616 -8.12 -38.31 -7.86
N GLN A 617 -6.93 -38.57 -7.33
CA GLN A 617 -6.41 -37.88 -6.14
C GLN A 617 -4.93 -37.54 -6.31
N TYR A 618 -4.60 -36.28 -6.05
CA TYR A 618 -3.22 -35.81 -5.90
C TYR A 618 -3.14 -34.87 -4.69
N ALA A 619 -1.93 -34.64 -4.18
CA ALA A 619 -1.70 -33.63 -3.17
C ALA A 619 -0.39 -32.86 -3.40
N ALA A 620 -0.33 -31.63 -2.95
CA ALA A 620 0.84 -30.76 -2.93
C ALA A 620 1.14 -30.29 -1.51
N THR A 621 2.43 -30.25 -1.17
CA THR A 621 2.94 -29.81 0.13
C THR A 621 3.79 -28.55 -0.07
N PRO A 622 4.23 -27.87 1.00
CA PRO A 622 5.24 -26.81 0.89
C PRO A 622 6.49 -27.24 0.09
N LYS A 623 6.98 -28.48 0.29
CA LYS A 623 8.10 -29.06 -0.48
C LYS A 623 7.78 -29.28 -1.96
N THR A 624 6.50 -29.49 -2.29
CA THR A 624 6.04 -29.54 -3.69
C THR A 624 6.09 -28.16 -4.32
N PHE A 625 5.58 -27.12 -3.64
CA PHE A 625 5.60 -25.76 -4.19
C PHE A 625 7.02 -25.26 -4.43
N GLU A 626 7.92 -25.41 -3.45
CA GLU A 626 9.33 -25.05 -3.60
C GLU A 626 9.98 -25.74 -4.81
N ARG A 627 9.68 -27.03 -5.05
CA ARG A 627 10.20 -27.76 -6.21
C ARG A 627 9.84 -27.09 -7.54
N TYR A 628 8.57 -26.74 -7.70
CA TYR A 628 8.02 -26.31 -8.99
C TYR A 628 8.23 -24.82 -9.24
N THR A 629 8.23 -24.00 -8.20
CA THR A 629 8.31 -22.54 -8.34
C THR A 629 9.67 -21.98 -7.92
N SER A 630 10.53 -22.79 -7.31
CA SER A 630 11.75 -22.35 -6.61
C SER A 630 11.49 -21.31 -5.51
N MET A 631 10.24 -21.15 -5.07
CA MET A 631 9.91 -20.26 -3.98
C MET A 631 10.41 -20.86 -2.66
N PRO A 632 11.30 -20.18 -1.92
CA PRO A 632 11.82 -20.70 -0.66
C PRO A 632 10.67 -21.05 0.29
N GLU A 633 10.81 -22.18 0.97
CA GLU A 633 9.81 -22.68 1.93
C GLU A 633 8.43 -22.96 1.30
N GLY A 634 8.31 -22.94 -0.03
CA GLY A 634 7.01 -23.08 -0.73
C GLY A 634 6.04 -21.93 -0.45
N ALA A 635 6.52 -20.80 0.06
CA ALA A 635 5.71 -19.69 0.55
C ALA A 635 4.80 -19.07 -0.52
N ILE A 636 3.48 -19.07 -0.29
CA ILE A 636 2.51 -18.69 -1.34
C ILE A 636 2.37 -17.17 -1.57
N TYR A 637 2.90 -16.34 -0.67
CA TYR A 637 2.92 -14.86 -0.77
C TYR A 637 4.33 -14.25 -0.71
N SER A 638 5.37 -15.05 -1.02
CA SER A 638 6.78 -14.69 -0.88
C SER A 638 7.16 -14.41 0.57
N PHE A 639 7.08 -13.16 1.03
CA PHE A 639 7.43 -12.76 2.39
C PHE A 639 6.19 -12.56 3.26
N ASP A 640 6.39 -12.66 4.57
CA ASP A 640 5.42 -12.32 5.61
C ASP A 640 4.74 -10.95 5.33
N GLN A 641 3.45 -10.83 5.64
CA GLN A 641 2.64 -9.64 5.31
C GLN A 641 2.33 -8.78 6.55
N SER A 642 3.01 -9.06 7.64
CA SER A 642 2.95 -8.31 8.89
C SER A 642 3.48 -6.87 8.75
N THR A 643 3.00 -5.98 9.63
CA THR A 643 3.37 -4.56 9.65
C THR A 643 4.87 -4.27 9.86
N ASP A 644 5.63 -5.22 10.42
CA ASP A 644 7.08 -5.13 10.62
C ASP A 644 7.89 -5.58 9.39
N THR A 645 7.27 -6.23 8.40
CA THR A 645 7.96 -6.72 7.21
C THR A 645 8.11 -5.62 6.17
N LYS A 646 9.37 -5.21 5.91
CA LYS A 646 9.70 -4.25 4.85
C LYS A 646 10.21 -4.99 3.61
N ARG A 647 9.39 -5.08 2.56
CA ARG A 647 9.77 -5.70 1.28
C ARG A 647 10.85 -4.89 0.55
N PRO A 648 11.75 -5.56 -0.21
CA PRO A 648 12.71 -4.87 -1.07
C PRO A 648 12.01 -3.92 -2.05
N TYR A 649 12.66 -2.80 -2.34
CA TYR A 649 12.22 -1.90 -3.40
C TYR A 649 12.39 -2.55 -4.77
N PHE A 650 11.52 -2.22 -5.73
CA PHE A 650 11.54 -2.82 -7.07
C PHE A 650 12.80 -2.45 -7.88
N LYS A 651 13.50 -1.36 -7.53
CA LYS A 651 14.84 -1.04 -8.06
C LYS A 651 15.90 -1.45 -7.05
N THR A 652 16.87 -2.23 -7.51
CA THR A 652 17.85 -2.88 -6.63
C THR A 652 19.15 -2.08 -6.53
N PRO A 653 20.07 -2.44 -5.59
CA PRO A 653 21.42 -1.88 -5.56
C PRO A 653 22.22 -2.12 -6.85
N VAL A 654 21.94 -3.19 -7.59
CA VAL A 654 22.56 -3.50 -8.87
C VAL A 654 21.84 -2.71 -9.97
N LYS A 655 22.55 -1.78 -10.62
CA LYS A 655 21.97 -0.92 -11.65
C LYS A 655 21.47 -1.76 -12.83
N GLY A 656 20.27 -1.46 -13.33
CA GLY A 656 19.64 -2.23 -14.41
C GLY A 656 18.99 -3.54 -13.96
N LEU A 657 19.10 -3.93 -12.69
CA LEU A 657 18.34 -5.05 -12.13
C LEU A 657 17.10 -4.54 -11.40
N TYR A 658 15.94 -4.99 -11.86
CA TYR A 658 14.63 -4.75 -11.27
C TYR A 658 14.07 -6.01 -10.60
N LEU A 659 13.21 -5.83 -9.60
CA LEU A 659 12.35 -6.88 -9.04
C LEU A 659 10.91 -6.65 -9.47
N VAL A 660 10.20 -7.72 -9.78
CA VAL A 660 8.74 -7.74 -9.97
C VAL A 660 8.15 -8.94 -9.24
N GLY A 661 6.83 -8.90 -9.04
CA GLY A 661 6.10 -9.98 -8.39
C GLY A 661 6.06 -9.86 -6.87
N ALA A 662 5.81 -10.98 -6.20
CA ALA A 662 5.41 -10.97 -4.79
C ALA A 662 6.51 -10.54 -3.81
N SER A 663 7.78 -10.54 -4.22
CA SER A 663 8.90 -10.13 -3.36
C SER A 663 9.02 -8.62 -3.18
N THR A 664 8.33 -7.80 -3.97
CA THR A 664 8.37 -6.33 -3.89
C THR A 664 6.95 -5.78 -3.70
N PHE A 665 6.81 -4.45 -3.64
CA PHE A 665 5.52 -3.78 -3.57
C PHE A 665 4.60 -4.21 -4.74
N PRO A 666 3.29 -4.42 -4.48
CA PRO A 666 2.61 -4.31 -3.19
C PRO A 666 2.64 -5.60 -2.35
N GLY A 667 2.92 -6.77 -2.94
CA GLY A 667 2.99 -8.04 -2.23
C GLY A 667 2.46 -9.22 -3.05
N GLY A 668 1.99 -10.26 -2.36
CA GLY A 668 1.43 -11.46 -2.97
C GLY A 668 -0.01 -11.30 -3.46
N GLY A 669 -0.43 -12.20 -4.37
CA GLY A 669 -1.76 -12.17 -5.01
C GLY A 669 -1.70 -11.69 -6.46
N ILE A 670 -2.68 -12.10 -7.29
CA ILE A 670 -2.66 -11.83 -8.74
C ILE A 670 -2.78 -10.34 -9.04
N GLU A 671 -3.72 -9.65 -8.40
CA GLU A 671 -3.86 -8.20 -8.50
C GLU A 671 -2.56 -7.47 -8.13
N ALA A 672 -1.95 -7.88 -7.01
CA ALA A 672 -0.72 -7.31 -6.49
C ALA A 672 0.47 -7.48 -7.45
N VAL A 673 0.67 -8.68 -8.02
CA VAL A 673 1.78 -8.90 -8.94
C VAL A 673 1.56 -8.25 -10.31
N VAL A 674 0.30 -8.06 -10.75
CA VAL A 674 -0.04 -7.22 -11.90
C VAL A 674 0.39 -5.78 -11.65
N ILE A 675 0.03 -5.19 -10.50
CA ILE A 675 0.48 -3.85 -10.08
C ILE A 675 2.01 -3.76 -10.13
N SER A 676 2.70 -4.74 -9.57
CA SER A 676 4.17 -4.79 -9.54
C SER A 676 4.78 -4.79 -10.94
N GLY A 677 4.24 -5.61 -11.86
CA GLY A 677 4.67 -5.66 -13.26
C GLY A 677 4.43 -4.36 -14.01
N THR A 678 3.27 -3.74 -13.80
CA THR A 678 2.89 -2.44 -14.39
C THR A 678 3.82 -1.31 -13.94
N ILE A 679 4.11 -1.22 -12.63
CA ILE A 679 5.05 -0.23 -12.08
C ILE A 679 6.44 -0.36 -12.71
N CYS A 680 6.96 -1.59 -12.80
CA CYS A 680 8.28 -1.82 -13.38
C CYS A 680 8.32 -1.46 -14.87
N ALA A 681 7.30 -1.84 -15.63
CA ALA A 681 7.20 -1.49 -17.04
C ALA A 681 7.18 0.05 -17.21
N ASN A 682 6.33 0.74 -16.46
CA ASN A 682 6.24 2.21 -16.50
C ASN A 682 7.58 2.87 -16.16
N ASP A 683 8.31 2.38 -15.15
CA ASP A 683 9.62 2.93 -14.81
C ASP A 683 10.63 2.81 -15.96
N ILE A 684 10.70 1.63 -16.58
CA ILE A 684 11.58 1.37 -17.73
C ILE A 684 11.20 2.24 -18.93
N ASN A 685 9.89 2.46 -19.14
CA ASN A 685 9.37 3.34 -20.17
C ASN A 685 9.33 4.82 -19.76
N ASN A 686 10.04 5.20 -18.68
CA ASN A 686 10.17 6.57 -18.17
C ASN A 686 8.84 7.27 -17.85
N TRP A 687 7.82 6.52 -17.42
CA TRP A 687 6.50 7.05 -17.07
C TRP A 687 5.89 7.92 -18.19
N ARG A 688 6.22 7.60 -19.45
CA ARG A 688 5.69 8.29 -20.63
C ARG A 688 4.22 7.91 -20.79
N HIS A 689 3.33 8.77 -20.29
CA HIS A 689 1.91 8.68 -20.59
C HIS A 689 1.69 8.93 -22.09
N LYS A 690 0.76 8.18 -22.68
CA LYS A 690 0.20 8.51 -24.00
C LYS A 690 -0.94 9.50 -23.85
#